data_AF-A0A2R7Y6N2-F1
#
_entry.id   AF-A0A2R7Y6N2-F1
#
_cell.length_a   1.000
_cell.length_b   1.000
_cell.length_c   1.000
_cell.angle_alpha   90.00
_cell.angle_beta   90.00
_cell.angle_gamma   90.00
#
_symmetry.space_group_name_H-M   'P 1'
#
loop_
_entity.id
_entity.type
_entity.pdbx_description
1 polymer ?
#
loop_
_entity_poly.entity_id
_entity_poly.type
_entity_poly.pdbx_seq_one_letter_code
_entity_poly.pdbx_strand_id
1 'polypeptide(L)'
;MIRQAYAFFLLTAIALALLPTLSMFHAEVLTEYKLVRTPEDVYSGQPVLIFAYVPSGGDVELEVSISLEAKVGAREYTPSPVVHRVPMIPIPWASGWYVVQIPGLPAKSWSFQQLGITIGITVASKVTYKLVVDGAVVAFDSYVVKEGEISKYMPPFTYAFIYDVLKDPSIVSETLGLGPHGWVVGGGENVKIMVLAFDEKSQPTLRFEYRVGGASWAEVSVGDSPFMEKLNSLVSYVNTALKSVENWVKQFYKDITIPEPKLTIKIAEAVIPPQNFGTYVMFKATAKDVDGNTMTSPTGFYYVVNKVSTTKVLIVDPHVWLWLLKENVNQVFNTSKHIVSYEIPEDVIAPLRYVWNVSKTIVNYGLVLFHHWEYLGKYYNIYISWPNRDVATILNTFKPNVIILSSLGLGLKDGGLWNWDLRDVKVDGGSLLDRLTSYVKENHAGLIATHATLSDEILWTSCEDRVKVGTRGHVGYDLTDVNILSESTVAALLGMPELALWEYVRDAVAKALCSYPQTQPIGMLVGSTPLQIPHVPWDGVLKLTLEAGGLGWDLPQEFTVEMPTLAREYGFKAYTEVGWQLALPRALAYVAWDSASKAGAEFTIVKDRVASLYNNITKGVVKTPELSMYLDKALDHVIGDFYKALNSARIRGTALNMSIAIAEVGKPLNISVDVGKEALINLMQKMPVKIVALSPKGLAGVITYDKFWDSNGYRAVYFSFEVEAAEGEVVEKLLINSVEWVRKWRYLDITELLGGLVRIPKDTASRFKEVVANAPGKELLSNGLMLNEEGGAEVKLDLTPGRLYLVIAHPTSDVSVGVAEGPAKIVNITKTDNHITQVAIEVEGYGSVVISLKAGSEASLNPAYLTAKFESYPTLTETTTATTVTTTVTVTKTTTVTITEVKTTAAPATTVTETKTTTVPTTITTVRPTTVVTTEVKTLTTTTAIPITIVQTQTLTQTTTTQTTITITTPKTETTTATQTITDWTTTGIVAVVLLVIGIALGYFIKRK
;
A
#
# COMPACT_ATOMS: atom_id res chain seq x y z
N MET A 1 -31.35 41.35 0.19
CA MET A 1 -30.08 41.16 -0.55
C MET A 1 -28.94 40.71 0.36
N ILE A 2 -28.63 41.40 1.45
CA ILE A 2 -27.52 41.04 2.37
C ILE A 2 -27.62 39.61 2.95
N ARG A 3 -28.83 39.14 3.33
CA ARG A 3 -29.03 37.75 3.83
C ARG A 3 -28.87 36.66 2.75
N GLN A 4 -29.18 36.95 1.49
CA GLN A 4 -28.97 36.00 0.39
C GLN A 4 -27.50 35.99 -0.07
N ALA A 5 -26.82 37.14 0.00
CA ALA A 5 -25.38 37.21 -0.17
C ALA A 5 -24.64 36.43 0.92
N TYR A 6 -25.08 36.53 2.19
CA TYR A 6 -24.53 35.73 3.30
C TYR A 6 -24.76 34.22 3.13
N ALA A 7 -25.97 33.81 2.72
CA ALA A 7 -26.28 32.40 2.51
C ALA A 7 -25.49 31.82 1.32
N PHE A 8 -25.28 32.61 0.26
CA PHE A 8 -24.45 32.21 -0.87
C PHE A 8 -22.97 32.16 -0.48
N PHE A 9 -22.46 33.14 0.26
CA PHE A 9 -21.09 33.15 0.77
C PHE A 9 -20.82 31.96 1.72
N LEU A 10 -21.80 31.60 2.56
CA LEU A 10 -21.73 30.43 3.43
C LEU A 10 -21.77 29.12 2.65
N LEU A 11 -22.64 29.00 1.63
CA LEU A 11 -22.67 27.83 0.74
C LEU A 11 -21.39 27.69 -0.09
N THR A 12 -20.82 28.81 -0.53
CA THR A 12 -19.58 28.84 -1.31
C THR A 12 -18.37 28.52 -0.42
N ALA A 13 -18.36 28.98 0.84
CA ALA A 13 -17.34 28.63 1.84
C ALA A 13 -17.44 27.15 2.27
N ILE A 14 -18.65 26.59 2.38
CA ILE A 14 -18.87 25.15 2.62
C ILE A 14 -18.46 24.33 1.39
N ALA A 15 -18.75 24.81 0.18
CA ALA A 15 -18.32 24.15 -1.06
C ALA A 15 -16.79 24.24 -1.28
N LEU A 16 -16.15 25.35 -0.90
CA LEU A 16 -14.68 25.48 -0.91
C LEU A 16 -14.02 24.62 0.18
N ALA A 17 -14.67 24.44 1.34
CA ALA A 17 -14.22 23.50 2.37
C ALA A 17 -14.42 22.02 1.98
N LEU A 18 -15.12 21.74 0.87
CA LEU A 18 -15.36 20.40 0.32
C LEU A 18 -14.52 20.10 -0.95
N LEU A 19 -13.78 21.08 -1.48
CA LEU A 19 -12.84 20.88 -2.60
C LEU A 19 -11.56 20.16 -2.11
N PRO A 20 -10.96 19.29 -2.96
CA PRO A 20 -9.83 18.47 -2.56
C PRO A 20 -8.54 19.29 -2.60
N THR A 21 -7.97 19.64 -1.45
CA THR A 21 -6.53 19.89 -1.36
C THR A 21 -5.85 18.57 -1.00
N LEU A 22 -5.52 17.83 -2.06
CA LEU A 22 -4.52 16.78 -2.07
C LEU A 22 -3.18 17.38 -1.60
N SER A 23 -2.70 16.92 -0.46
CA SER A 23 -1.28 16.77 -0.10
C SER A 23 -1.20 16.45 1.40
N MET A 24 -0.50 15.36 1.75
CA MET A 24 0.07 15.28 3.09
C MET A 24 0.96 16.52 3.26
N PHE A 25 0.58 17.42 4.16
CA PHE A 25 1.32 18.66 4.43
C PHE A 25 1.81 19.43 3.19
N HIS A 26 0.97 19.66 2.17
CA HIS A 26 1.06 20.97 1.50
C HIS A 26 -0.16 21.78 1.90
N ALA A 27 -0.08 22.36 3.12
CA ALA A 27 -0.42 23.77 3.18
C ALA A 27 0.31 24.43 1.99
N GLU A 28 -0.34 25.31 1.23
CA GLU A 28 0.38 26.14 0.24
C GLU A 28 1.72 26.50 0.88
N VAL A 29 2.82 26.01 0.28
CA VAL A 29 4.14 26.26 0.86
C VAL A 29 4.30 27.75 0.75
N LEU A 30 4.00 28.45 1.84
CA LEU A 30 4.23 29.86 1.94
C LEU A 30 5.73 29.98 1.71
N THR A 31 6.11 30.62 0.61
CA THR A 31 7.52 30.79 0.27
C THR A 31 8.10 32.04 0.95
N GLU A 32 7.22 32.82 1.59
CA GLU A 32 7.54 34.08 2.23
C GLU A 32 7.36 33.99 3.74
N TYR A 33 8.22 34.71 4.46
CA TYR A 33 8.10 34.87 5.90
C TYR A 33 6.79 35.61 6.25
N LYS A 34 6.05 35.08 7.21
CA LYS A 34 4.79 35.69 7.69
C LYS A 34 4.90 36.00 9.17
N LEU A 35 4.38 37.15 9.58
CA LEU A 35 4.36 37.58 10.98
C LEU A 35 2.92 37.99 11.33
N VAL A 36 2.35 37.36 12.35
CA VAL A 36 0.96 37.59 12.77
C VAL A 36 0.92 37.77 14.28
N ARG A 37 0.14 38.74 14.76
CA ARG A 37 -0.09 38.93 16.20
C ARG A 37 -1.53 38.62 16.56
N THR A 38 -1.73 38.20 17.81
CA THR A 38 -3.06 38.13 18.43
C THR A 38 -2.99 38.63 19.89
N PRO A 39 -3.92 39.51 20.31
CA PRO A 39 -4.97 40.13 19.49
C PRO A 39 -4.42 41.21 18.53
N GLU A 40 -5.20 41.59 17.52
CA GLU A 40 -4.84 42.72 16.64
C GLU A 40 -4.86 44.07 17.39
N ASP A 41 -5.88 44.24 18.23
CA ASP A 41 -6.10 45.37 19.13
C ASP A 41 -5.65 45.01 20.55
N VAL A 42 -4.58 45.65 21.01
CA VAL A 42 -3.92 45.32 22.29
C VAL A 42 -4.31 46.33 23.36
N TYR A 43 -5.00 45.89 24.40
CA TYR A 43 -5.38 46.74 25.54
C TYR A 43 -4.36 46.71 26.67
N SER A 44 -4.42 47.69 27.56
CA SER A 44 -3.53 47.82 28.72
C SER A 44 -3.51 46.55 29.57
N GLY A 45 -2.32 45.99 29.77
CA GLY A 45 -2.10 44.77 30.55
C GLY A 45 -2.38 43.47 29.80
N GLN A 46 -2.83 43.53 28.54
CA GLN A 46 -3.10 42.35 27.72
C GLN A 46 -1.81 41.82 27.09
N PRO A 47 -1.44 40.54 27.30
CA PRO A 47 -0.30 39.94 26.62
C PRO A 47 -0.60 39.73 25.13
N VAL A 48 0.45 39.65 24.32
CA VAL A 48 0.34 39.49 22.86
C VAL A 48 1.12 38.25 22.43
N LEU A 49 0.46 37.34 21.72
CA LEU A 49 1.13 36.22 21.05
C LEU A 49 1.58 36.67 19.67
N ILE A 50 2.83 36.38 19.34
CA ILE A 50 3.42 36.64 18.03
C ILE A 50 3.70 35.29 17.38
N PHE A 51 3.10 35.06 16.23
CA PHE A 51 3.29 33.91 15.37
C PHE A 51 4.18 34.28 14.19
N ALA A 52 5.15 33.43 13.89
CA ALA A 52 6.00 33.56 12.71
C ALA A 52 5.97 32.29 11.89
N TYR A 53 5.81 32.43 10.58
CA TYR A 53 6.05 31.35 9.63
C TYR A 53 7.44 31.50 9.02
N VAL A 54 8.26 30.46 9.12
CA VAL A 54 9.65 30.40 8.67
C VAL A 54 9.81 29.15 7.78
N PRO A 55 9.83 29.32 6.44
CA PRO A 55 9.82 28.19 5.51
C PRO A 55 11.04 27.27 5.62
N SER A 56 12.22 27.83 5.92
CA SER A 56 13.51 27.12 5.96
C SER A 56 13.86 26.51 7.32
N GLY A 57 13.07 26.78 8.37
CA GLY A 57 13.52 26.59 9.75
C GLY A 57 14.71 27.50 10.09
N GLY A 58 15.45 27.14 11.15
CA GLY A 58 16.65 27.85 11.63
C GLY A 58 16.55 28.30 13.09
N ASP A 59 17.52 29.10 13.53
CA ASP A 59 17.45 29.81 14.81
C ASP A 59 16.49 30.99 14.68
N VAL A 60 15.28 30.84 15.23
CA VAL A 60 14.20 31.83 15.11
C VAL A 60 14.08 32.65 16.40
N GLU A 61 14.33 33.95 16.29
CA GLU A 61 14.22 34.90 17.39
C GLU A 61 13.30 36.08 17.02
N LEU A 62 12.76 36.73 18.04
CA LEU A 62 12.04 37.99 17.96
C LEU A 62 12.83 39.08 18.69
N GLU A 63 13.31 40.08 17.96
CA GLU A 63 13.86 41.31 18.55
C GLU A 63 12.72 42.25 18.90
N VAL A 64 12.44 42.43 20.19
CA VAL A 64 11.35 43.26 20.72
C VAL A 64 11.92 44.57 21.25
N SER A 65 11.37 45.69 20.78
CA SER A 65 11.70 47.05 21.19
C SER A 65 10.47 47.73 21.78
N ILE A 66 10.51 48.02 23.07
CA ILE A 66 9.41 48.63 23.84
C ILE A 66 9.75 50.09 24.15
N SER A 67 8.90 51.00 23.72
CA SER A 67 8.98 52.43 24.02
C SER A 67 7.84 52.82 24.96
N LEU A 68 8.19 53.50 26.05
CA LEU A 68 7.25 54.02 27.04
C LEU A 68 7.23 55.54 26.94
N GLU A 69 6.06 56.13 27.02
CA GLU A 69 5.89 57.58 26.97
C GLU A 69 4.96 58.02 28.09
N ALA A 70 5.36 59.03 28.85
CA ALA A 70 4.52 59.66 29.86
C ALA A 70 4.35 61.14 29.59
N LYS A 71 3.12 61.64 29.68
CA LYS A 71 2.75 63.05 29.53
C LYS A 71 2.09 63.56 30.78
N VAL A 72 2.47 64.76 31.24
CA VAL A 72 1.79 65.50 32.31
C VAL A 72 1.55 66.93 31.82
N GLY A 73 0.31 67.22 31.41
CA GLY A 73 0.02 68.47 30.70
C GLY A 73 0.85 68.60 29.41
N ALA A 74 1.66 69.65 29.29
CA ALA A 74 2.56 69.88 28.15
C ALA A 74 3.98 69.29 28.31
N ARG A 75 4.27 68.61 29.43
CA ARG A 75 5.58 67.99 29.69
C ARG A 75 5.53 66.52 29.31
N GLU A 76 6.60 66.03 28.69
CA GLU A 76 6.72 64.65 28.23
C GLU A 76 8.03 64.03 28.74
N TYR A 77 8.00 62.73 29.00
CA TYR A 77 9.16 61.94 29.37
C TYR A 77 9.12 60.58 28.69
N THR A 78 10.23 60.24 28.04
CA THR A 78 10.41 58.99 27.31
C THR A 78 11.74 58.39 27.76
N PRO A 79 11.77 57.34 28.61
CA PRO A 79 13.00 56.62 28.89
C PRO A 79 13.56 55.97 27.63
N SER A 80 14.83 55.56 27.66
CA SER A 80 15.44 54.79 26.57
C SER A 80 14.61 53.53 26.26
N PRO A 81 14.36 53.21 24.99
CA PRO A 81 13.63 52.01 24.62
C PRO A 81 14.31 50.74 25.15
N VAL A 82 13.51 49.79 25.63
CA VAL A 82 14.00 48.47 26.03
C VAL A 82 14.04 47.60 24.79
N VAL A 83 15.24 47.16 24.38
CA VAL A 83 15.43 46.25 23.25
C VAL A 83 15.94 44.91 23.77
N HIS A 84 15.26 43.82 23.40
CA HIS A 84 15.65 42.47 23.79
C HIS A 84 15.37 41.46 22.70
N ARG A 85 16.17 40.40 22.60
CA ARG A 85 15.91 39.26 21.72
C ARG A 85 15.37 38.10 22.53
N VAL A 86 14.26 37.55 22.07
CA VAL A 86 13.60 36.40 22.68
C VAL A 86 13.43 35.29 21.64
N PRO A 87 13.79 34.04 21.95
CA PRO A 87 13.63 32.94 21.02
C PRO A 87 12.15 32.59 20.83
N MET A 88 11.80 32.15 19.62
CA MET A 88 10.46 31.67 19.30
C MET A 88 10.41 30.14 19.33
N ILE A 89 9.30 29.58 19.82
CA ILE A 89 9.14 28.13 20.04
C ILE A 89 8.31 27.53 18.91
N PRO A 90 8.70 26.39 18.31
CA PRO A 90 7.93 25.77 17.23
C PRO A 90 6.56 25.26 17.71
N ILE A 91 5.62 25.19 16.77
CA ILE A 91 4.28 24.65 16.97
C ILE A 91 4.21 23.22 16.37
N PRO A 92 4.06 22.16 17.20
CA PRO A 92 4.29 20.78 16.76
C PRO A 92 3.36 20.24 15.67
N TRP A 93 2.18 20.83 15.47
CA TRP A 93 1.22 20.41 14.44
C TRP A 93 1.19 21.34 13.22
N ALA A 94 1.97 22.42 13.23
CA ALA A 94 1.99 23.42 12.18
C ALA A 94 3.45 23.64 11.73
N SER A 95 3.91 22.83 10.78
CA SER A 95 5.29 22.87 10.29
C SER A 95 5.68 24.28 9.82
N GLY A 96 6.87 24.73 10.22
CA GLY A 96 7.39 26.07 9.94
C GLY A 96 6.80 27.20 10.79
N TRP A 97 5.81 26.94 11.65
CA TRP A 97 5.24 27.96 12.53
C TRP A 97 5.88 27.98 13.92
N TYR A 98 6.15 29.18 14.41
CA TYR A 98 6.76 29.46 15.71
C TYR A 98 5.90 30.47 16.48
N VAL A 99 5.98 30.44 17.82
CA VAL A 99 5.24 31.33 18.72
C VAL A 99 6.13 31.88 19.84
N VAL A 100 5.87 33.12 20.23
CA VAL A 100 6.37 33.73 21.47
C VAL A 100 5.32 34.68 22.04
N GLN A 101 5.39 34.98 23.34
CA GLN A 101 4.50 35.95 23.98
C GLN A 101 5.27 37.20 24.42
N ILE A 102 4.74 38.38 24.08
CA ILE A 102 5.16 39.67 24.62
C ILE A 102 4.26 39.97 25.85
N PRO A 103 4.84 40.33 27.01
CA PRO A 103 4.08 40.60 28.23
C PRO A 103 3.14 41.80 28.06
N GLY A 104 2.02 41.81 28.79
CA GLY A 104 1.05 42.90 28.75
C GLY A 104 1.63 44.20 29.31
N LEU A 105 1.55 45.26 28.51
CA LEU A 105 2.13 46.57 28.83
C LEU A 105 1.07 47.59 29.25
N PRO A 106 1.40 48.62 30.06
CA PRO A 106 0.42 49.58 30.53
C PRO A 106 0.09 50.66 29.48
N ALA A 107 -1.18 51.04 29.39
CA ALA A 107 -1.64 52.26 28.74
C ALA A 107 -2.81 52.84 29.52
N LYS A 108 -2.63 53.99 30.15
CA LYS A 108 -3.64 54.56 31.04
C LYS A 108 -3.52 56.08 31.16
N SER A 109 -4.68 56.71 31.28
CA SER A 109 -4.80 58.12 31.57
C SER A 109 -5.40 58.32 32.96
N TRP A 110 -4.83 59.23 33.73
CA TRP A 110 -5.33 59.67 35.02
C TRP A 110 -5.65 61.15 34.92
N SER A 111 -6.73 61.58 35.56
CA SER A 111 -7.08 62.99 35.73
C SER A 111 -7.28 63.27 37.20
N PHE A 112 -6.62 64.32 37.70
CA PHE A 112 -6.76 64.74 39.09
C PHE A 112 -6.89 66.25 39.19
N GLN A 113 -7.49 66.70 40.27
CA GLN A 113 -7.67 68.12 40.57
C GLN A 113 -6.54 68.60 41.47
N GLN A 114 -5.83 69.63 41.05
CA GLN A 114 -4.83 70.32 41.87
C GLN A 114 -5.02 71.82 41.74
N LEU A 115 -5.28 72.51 42.85
CA LEU A 115 -5.51 73.97 42.89
C LEU A 115 -6.59 74.48 41.91
N GLY A 116 -7.64 73.67 41.65
CA GLY A 116 -8.75 74.02 40.75
C GLY A 116 -8.48 73.80 39.25
N ILE A 117 -7.34 73.21 38.88
CA ILE A 117 -6.97 72.85 37.51
C ILE A 117 -6.97 71.32 37.38
N THR A 118 -7.58 70.82 36.30
CA THR A 118 -7.52 69.39 35.94
C THR A 118 -6.18 69.10 35.27
N ILE A 119 -5.35 68.28 35.90
CA ILE A 119 -4.08 67.83 35.33
C ILE A 119 -4.27 66.39 34.82
N GLY A 120 -4.03 66.19 33.53
CA GLY A 120 -4.01 64.88 32.91
C GLY A 120 -2.61 64.28 32.93
N ILE A 121 -2.49 63.04 33.39
CA ILE A 121 -1.32 62.18 33.20
C ILE A 121 -1.70 61.11 32.20
N THR A 122 -0.90 60.89 31.16
CA THR A 122 -1.08 59.77 30.24
C THR A 122 0.21 58.97 30.19
N VAL A 123 0.12 57.66 30.37
CA VAL A 123 1.20 56.71 30.10
C VAL A 123 0.78 55.86 28.92
N ALA A 124 1.63 55.80 27.89
CA ALA A 124 1.40 55.04 26.68
C ALA A 124 2.59 54.10 26.41
N SER A 125 2.28 52.93 25.83
CA SER A 125 3.28 51.94 25.44
C SER A 125 3.19 51.68 23.93
N LYS A 126 4.35 51.60 23.28
CA LYS A 126 4.49 51.19 21.88
C LYS A 126 5.50 50.06 21.78
N VAL A 127 5.18 49.04 20.99
CA VAL A 127 6.05 47.90 20.73
C VAL A 127 6.37 47.84 19.25
N THR A 128 7.65 47.68 18.92
CA THR A 128 8.13 47.34 17.58
C THR A 128 8.89 46.04 17.68
N TYR A 129 8.64 45.09 16.79
CA TYR A 129 9.33 43.80 16.82
C TYR A 129 9.78 43.36 15.43
N LYS A 130 10.90 42.64 15.39
CA LYS A 130 11.52 42.14 14.16
C LYS A 130 11.74 40.65 14.28
N LEU A 131 11.33 39.90 13.26
CA LEU A 131 11.64 38.49 13.10
C LEU A 131 13.09 38.35 12.62
N VAL A 132 13.89 37.62 13.39
CA VAL A 132 15.29 37.34 13.11
C VAL A 132 15.44 35.84 12.88
N VAL A 133 15.95 35.44 11.72
CA VAL A 133 16.22 34.03 11.36
C VAL A 133 17.69 33.92 11.02
N ASP A 134 18.40 33.04 11.71
CA ASP A 134 19.85 32.82 11.58
C ASP A 134 20.66 34.13 11.63
N GLY A 135 20.22 35.05 12.51
CA GLY A 135 20.83 36.37 12.71
C GLY A 135 20.41 37.47 11.72
N ALA A 136 19.67 37.16 10.66
CA ALA A 136 19.17 38.13 9.68
C ALA A 136 17.74 38.58 10.00
N VAL A 137 17.46 39.88 9.88
CA VAL A 137 16.09 40.41 10.01
C VAL A 137 15.33 40.14 8.72
N VAL A 138 14.23 39.40 8.80
CA VAL A 138 13.44 38.96 7.63
C VAL A 138 12.02 39.55 7.59
N ALA A 139 11.47 39.99 8.72
CA ALA A 139 10.17 40.67 8.80
C ALA A 139 10.11 41.59 10.02
N PHE A 140 9.18 42.55 10.05
CA PHE A 140 8.95 43.42 11.21
C PHE A 140 7.51 43.91 11.25
N ASP A 141 7.03 44.27 12.45
CA ASP A 141 5.73 44.88 12.67
C ASP A 141 5.73 45.67 14.00
N SER A 142 4.65 46.39 14.31
CA SER A 142 4.51 47.20 15.52
C SER A 142 3.05 47.39 15.95
N TYR A 143 2.84 47.67 17.23
CA TYR A 143 1.53 48.08 17.77
C TYR A 143 1.67 49.14 18.87
N VAL A 144 0.56 49.84 19.11
CA VAL A 144 0.38 50.77 20.23
C VAL A 144 -0.66 50.18 21.17
N VAL A 145 -0.37 50.22 22.46
CA VAL A 145 -1.27 49.69 23.50
C VAL A 145 -2.37 50.70 23.75
N LYS A 146 -3.62 50.26 23.68
CA LYS A 146 -4.82 51.07 23.90
C LYS A 146 -5.21 51.07 25.38
N GLU A 147 -5.71 52.21 25.84
CA GLU A 147 -6.36 52.29 27.14
C GLU A 147 -7.69 51.51 27.12
N GLY A 148 -7.94 50.69 28.15
CA GLY A 148 -9.13 49.86 28.27
C GLY A 148 -8.89 48.63 29.14
N GLU A 149 -9.96 47.89 29.43
CA GLU A 149 -9.89 46.61 30.14
C GLU A 149 -10.00 45.44 29.15
N ILE A 150 -9.37 44.31 29.50
CA ILE A 150 -9.50 43.06 28.75
C ILE A 150 -10.96 42.59 28.88
N SER A 151 -11.68 42.56 27.75
CA SER A 151 -13.12 42.29 27.74
C SER A 151 -13.49 40.86 28.10
N LYS A 152 -12.58 39.90 27.92
CA LYS A 152 -12.80 38.48 28.18
C LYS A 152 -11.48 37.78 28.45
N TYR A 153 -11.36 37.14 29.60
CA TYR A 153 -10.23 36.27 29.91
C TYR A 153 -10.45 34.86 29.35
N MET A 154 -9.43 34.30 28.72
CA MET A 154 -9.44 32.95 28.16
C MET A 154 -8.84 31.93 29.12
N PRO A 155 -9.36 30.68 29.12
CA PRO A 155 -8.73 29.59 29.86
C PRO A 155 -7.32 29.27 29.32
N PRO A 156 -6.44 28.65 30.13
CA PRO A 156 -5.04 28.46 29.77
C PRO A 156 -4.90 27.53 28.56
N PHE A 157 -3.82 27.74 27.81
CA PHE A 157 -3.42 26.88 26.71
C PHE A 157 -2.15 26.12 27.06
N THR A 158 -2.04 24.84 26.67
CA THR A 158 -0.82 24.07 26.87
C THR A 158 -0.59 23.01 25.80
N TYR A 159 0.67 22.80 25.44
CA TYR A 159 1.10 21.64 24.65
C TYR A 159 2.49 21.16 25.09
N ALA A 160 2.75 19.89 24.83
CA ALA A 160 4.02 19.23 25.13
C ALA A 160 4.54 18.50 23.89
N PHE A 161 5.86 18.51 23.69
CA PHE A 161 6.51 17.86 22.57
C PHE A 161 7.94 17.43 22.90
N ILE A 162 8.49 16.49 22.13
CA ILE A 162 9.87 16.02 22.29
C ILE A 162 10.84 17.18 22.11
N TYR A 163 11.75 17.40 23.07
CA TYR A 163 12.69 18.52 23.06
C TYR A 163 13.55 18.56 21.78
N ASP A 164 13.87 17.41 21.21
CA ASP A 164 14.70 17.30 20.01
C ASP A 164 14.10 17.96 18.77
N VAL A 165 12.79 18.26 18.76
CA VAL A 165 12.14 19.07 17.70
C VAL A 165 12.83 20.43 17.51
N LEU A 166 13.43 20.99 18.56
CA LEU A 166 14.18 22.25 18.46
C LEU A 166 15.44 22.13 17.62
N LYS A 167 16.02 20.93 17.54
CA LYS A 167 17.25 20.65 16.77
C LYS A 167 16.93 20.03 15.41
N ASP A 168 15.91 19.19 15.37
CA ASP A 168 15.45 18.49 14.18
C ASP A 168 13.93 18.69 13.97
N PRO A 169 13.54 19.71 13.20
CA PRO A 169 12.14 19.96 12.88
C PRO A 169 11.47 18.83 12.08
N SER A 170 12.23 17.90 11.48
CA SER A 170 11.62 16.81 10.69
C SER A 170 10.82 15.84 11.57
N ILE A 171 11.12 15.77 12.87
CA ILE A 171 10.33 15.04 13.88
C ILE A 171 8.85 15.46 13.86
N VAL A 172 8.55 16.73 13.61
CA VAL A 172 7.17 17.22 13.50
C VAL A 172 6.43 16.56 12.33
N SER A 173 7.12 16.38 11.20
CA SER A 173 6.50 15.76 10.02
C SER A 173 6.28 14.26 10.20
N GLU A 174 7.12 13.59 11.00
CA GLU A 174 7.03 12.15 11.25
C GLU A 174 6.07 11.78 12.39
N THR A 175 6.10 12.51 13.51
CA THR A 175 5.38 12.15 14.74
C THR A 175 4.51 13.26 15.33
N LEU A 176 4.37 14.40 14.63
CA LEU A 176 3.74 15.61 15.16
C LEU A 176 4.44 16.17 16.42
N GLY A 177 5.71 15.80 16.64
CA GLY A 177 6.44 16.11 17.87
C GLY A 177 5.95 15.35 19.10
N LEU A 178 5.02 14.40 18.94
CA LEU A 178 4.45 13.60 20.03
C LEU A 178 5.28 12.34 20.34
N GLY A 179 6.30 12.04 19.53
CA GLY A 179 7.25 10.96 19.76
C GLY A 179 8.60 11.28 19.09
N PRO A 180 9.69 10.59 19.46
CA PRO A 180 10.97 10.73 18.76
C PRO A 180 10.92 10.07 17.37
N HIS A 181 11.96 10.25 16.56
CA HIS A 181 12.11 9.53 15.29
C HIS A 181 11.88 8.02 15.45
N GLY A 182 11.14 7.44 14.51
CA GLY A 182 10.79 6.04 14.48
C GLY A 182 9.86 5.60 15.62
N TRP A 183 9.31 6.53 16.42
CA TRP A 183 8.57 6.27 17.65
C TRP A 183 9.38 5.53 18.73
N VAL A 184 10.71 5.65 18.73
CA VAL A 184 11.59 4.81 19.56
C VAL A 184 12.66 5.56 20.34
N VAL A 185 12.98 5.03 21.52
CA VAL A 185 14.05 5.49 22.40
C VAL A 185 14.88 4.30 22.88
N GLY A 186 16.18 4.47 23.07
CA GLY A 186 17.03 3.40 23.60
C GLY A 186 16.77 3.18 25.09
N GLY A 187 16.70 1.93 25.54
CA GLY A 187 16.67 1.66 26.98
C GLY A 187 17.91 2.23 27.68
N GLY A 188 17.69 2.82 28.86
CA GLY A 188 18.72 3.58 29.56
C GLY A 188 18.85 5.06 29.15
N GLU A 189 18.13 5.52 28.13
CA GLU A 189 18.13 6.93 27.71
C GLU A 189 17.06 7.76 28.44
N ASN A 190 17.40 8.99 28.83
CA ASN A 190 16.43 9.98 29.31
C ASN A 190 15.69 10.61 28.13
N VAL A 191 14.42 10.95 28.31
CA VAL A 191 13.66 11.70 27.30
C VAL A 191 13.29 13.06 27.85
N LYS A 192 13.78 14.09 27.18
CA LYS A 192 13.49 15.48 27.53
C LYS A 192 12.25 15.96 26.76
N ILE A 193 11.31 16.54 27.48
CA ILE A 193 10.05 17.06 26.96
C ILE A 193 9.99 18.56 27.19
N MET A 194 9.64 19.30 26.14
CA MET A 194 9.32 20.71 26.24
C MET A 194 7.83 20.88 26.51
N VAL A 195 7.48 21.74 27.46
CA VAL A 195 6.10 22.12 27.78
C VAL A 195 5.95 23.62 27.62
N LEU A 196 5.05 24.03 26.73
CA LEU A 196 4.61 25.41 26.64
C LEU A 196 3.24 25.53 27.30
N ALA A 197 3.05 26.54 28.14
CA ALA A 197 1.72 26.98 28.54
C ALA A 197 1.63 28.50 28.62
N PHE A 198 0.48 29.05 28.29
CA PHE A 198 0.20 30.47 28.47
C PHE A 198 -1.25 30.70 28.89
N ASP A 199 -1.47 31.83 29.53
CA ASP A 199 -2.74 32.35 30.01
C ASP A 199 -2.74 33.88 29.76
N GLU A 200 -3.83 34.56 30.11
CA GLU A 200 -3.95 36.03 29.99
C GLU A 200 -3.78 36.75 31.33
N LYS A 201 -3.94 36.07 32.48
CA LYS A 201 -3.87 36.69 33.81
C LYS A 201 -2.52 36.53 34.49
N SER A 202 -1.93 35.34 34.42
CA SER A 202 -0.72 35.01 35.16
C SER A 202 -0.02 33.79 34.56
N GLN A 203 1.20 33.46 35.00
CA GLN A 203 1.80 32.20 34.59
C GLN A 203 0.95 31.02 35.07
N PRO A 204 0.54 30.11 34.16
CA PRO A 204 -0.17 28.91 34.57
C PRO A 204 0.73 27.98 35.37
N THR A 205 0.12 27.30 36.35
CA THR A 205 0.78 26.20 37.06
C THR A 205 0.81 24.96 36.18
N LEU A 206 1.97 24.28 36.14
CA LEU A 206 2.20 23.13 35.27
C LEU A 206 2.30 21.85 36.09
N ARG A 207 1.64 20.80 35.60
CA ARG A 207 1.83 19.41 36.04
C ARG A 207 2.22 18.56 34.83
N PHE A 208 3.29 17.79 34.95
CA PHE A 208 3.73 16.87 33.91
C PHE A 208 3.65 15.43 34.41
N GLU A 209 3.04 14.56 33.61
CA GLU A 209 2.79 13.17 33.96
C GLU A 209 3.23 12.24 32.83
N TYR A 210 3.80 11.09 33.21
CA TYR A 210 4.09 10.00 32.28
C TYR A 210 3.61 8.67 32.85
N ARG A 211 3.42 7.66 31.99
CA ARG A 211 3.16 6.27 32.39
C ARG A 211 3.98 5.32 31.55
N VAL A 212 4.36 4.19 32.14
CA VAL A 212 5.12 3.13 31.48
C VAL A 212 4.21 1.92 31.36
N GLY A 213 3.96 1.47 30.14
CA GLY A 213 2.98 0.40 29.88
C GLY A 213 1.58 0.77 30.38
N GLY A 214 0.87 -0.24 30.91
CA GLY A 214 -0.43 -0.08 31.55
C GLY A 214 -0.41 0.47 32.99
N ALA A 215 0.72 1.00 33.47
CA ALA A 215 0.83 1.51 34.83
C ALA A 215 0.06 2.83 35.05
N SER A 216 -0.05 3.23 36.33
CA SER A 216 -0.62 4.53 36.71
C SER A 216 0.28 5.69 36.25
N TRP A 217 -0.34 6.86 36.04
CA TRP A 217 0.38 8.09 35.74
C TRP A 217 1.25 8.51 36.93
N ALA A 218 2.54 8.73 36.67
CA ALA A 218 3.52 9.25 37.60
C ALA A 218 3.83 10.71 37.25
N GLU A 219 3.86 11.56 38.27
CA GLU A 219 4.22 12.96 38.13
C GLU A 219 5.75 13.13 38.19
N VAL A 220 6.27 14.05 37.37
CA VAL A 220 7.69 14.43 37.39
C VAL A 220 7.81 15.94 37.57
N SER A 221 8.85 16.36 38.29
CA SER A 221 9.17 17.77 38.45
C SER A 221 9.39 18.44 37.09
N VAL A 222 8.75 19.60 36.91
CA VAL A 222 8.99 20.52 35.80
C VAL A 222 9.98 21.60 36.24
N GLY A 223 10.97 21.88 35.41
CA GLY A 223 11.92 22.98 35.60
C GLY A 223 11.71 24.07 34.56
N ASP A 224 12.07 25.31 34.88
CA ASP A 224 12.02 26.42 33.92
C ASP A 224 13.03 26.17 32.79
N SER A 225 12.59 26.32 31.55
CA SER A 225 13.50 26.28 30.40
C SER A 225 14.44 27.49 30.42
N PRO A 226 15.68 27.40 29.91
CA PRO A 226 16.56 28.55 29.71
C PRO A 226 15.90 29.69 28.89
N PHE A 227 14.90 29.38 28.06
CA PHE A 227 14.10 30.37 27.36
C PHE A 227 13.36 31.35 28.28
N MET A 228 13.02 30.93 29.50
CA MET A 228 12.41 31.79 30.50
C MET A 228 13.35 32.89 30.99
N GLU A 229 14.66 32.70 30.98
CA GLU A 229 15.62 33.71 31.44
C GLU A 229 15.58 34.97 30.58
N LYS A 230 15.44 34.82 29.26
CA LYS A 230 15.30 35.94 28.30
C LYS A 230 13.99 36.69 28.49
N LEU A 231 12.89 35.96 28.70
CA LEU A 231 11.57 36.55 28.95
C LEU A 231 11.53 37.28 30.31
N ASN A 232 12.11 36.69 31.35
CA ASN A 232 12.26 37.32 32.67
C ASN A 232 13.11 38.59 32.60
N SER A 233 14.20 38.54 31.82
CA SER A 233 15.07 39.70 31.60
C SER A 233 14.30 40.83 30.91
N LEU A 234 13.56 40.54 29.83
CA LEU A 234 12.71 41.51 29.14
C LEU A 234 11.73 42.20 30.12
N VAL A 235 11.00 41.43 30.93
CA VAL A 235 10.06 41.99 31.92
C VAL A 235 10.78 42.84 32.98
N SER A 236 11.93 42.38 33.48
CA SER A 236 12.73 43.13 34.46
C SER A 236 13.20 44.49 33.93
N TYR A 237 13.67 44.53 32.68
CA TYR A 237 14.08 45.80 32.04
C TYR A 237 12.90 46.73 31.81
N VAL A 238 11.76 46.20 31.36
CA VAL A 238 10.52 47.00 31.20
C VAL A 238 10.06 47.57 32.54
N ASN A 239 10.04 46.76 33.62
CA ASN A 239 9.65 47.22 34.95
C ASN A 239 10.63 48.29 35.50
N THR A 240 11.92 48.19 35.18
CA THR A 240 12.91 49.23 35.52
C THR A 240 12.63 50.54 34.78
N ALA A 241 12.29 50.48 33.49
CA ALA A 241 11.90 51.66 32.71
C ALA A 241 10.59 52.28 33.23
N LEU A 242 9.60 51.45 33.58
CA LEU A 242 8.34 51.91 34.18
C LEU A 242 8.54 52.57 35.54
N LYS A 243 9.43 52.04 36.39
CA LYS A 243 9.79 52.70 37.65
C LYS A 243 10.39 54.08 37.44
N SER A 244 11.18 54.26 36.37
CA SER A 244 11.74 55.56 36.01
C SER A 244 10.63 56.54 35.59
N VAL A 245 9.67 56.07 34.79
CA VAL A 245 8.45 56.83 34.43
C VAL A 245 7.64 57.18 35.68
N GLU A 246 7.36 56.22 36.55
CA GLU A 246 6.59 56.42 37.78
C GLU A 246 7.25 57.43 38.70
N ASN A 247 8.57 57.33 38.91
CA ASN A 247 9.34 58.28 39.70
C ASN A 247 9.32 59.69 39.11
N TRP A 248 9.34 59.81 37.77
CA TRP A 248 9.20 61.09 37.09
C TRP A 248 7.80 61.68 37.28
N VAL A 249 6.74 60.89 37.13
CA VAL A 249 5.36 61.34 37.35
C VAL A 249 5.11 61.71 38.82
N LYS A 250 5.71 60.99 39.78
CA LYS A 250 5.60 61.26 41.22
C LYS A 250 6.13 62.63 41.65
N GLN A 251 6.91 63.30 40.80
CA GLN A 251 7.31 64.70 41.01
C GLN A 251 6.11 65.66 40.91
N PHE A 252 5.06 65.27 40.17
CA PHE A 252 3.84 66.05 39.96
C PHE A 252 2.66 65.53 40.79
N TYR A 253 2.55 64.21 40.95
CA TYR A 253 1.46 63.57 41.70
C TYR A 253 1.96 62.35 42.48
N LYS A 254 2.02 62.44 43.81
CA LYS A 254 2.66 61.44 44.68
C LYS A 254 1.93 60.09 44.72
N ASP A 255 0.62 60.09 44.53
CA ASP A 255 -0.25 58.91 44.71
C ASP A 255 -0.53 58.17 43.40
N ILE A 256 0.48 58.02 42.52
CA ILE A 256 0.38 57.20 41.31
C ILE A 256 1.10 55.86 41.50
N THR A 257 0.45 54.80 41.02
CA THR A 257 1.05 53.47 40.85
C THR A 257 0.79 53.02 39.42
N ILE A 258 1.84 52.73 38.66
CA ILE A 258 1.71 52.21 37.30
C ILE A 258 1.75 50.67 37.40
N PRO A 259 0.78 49.94 36.85
CA PRO A 259 0.80 48.48 36.86
C PRO A 259 2.07 47.92 36.21
N GLU A 260 2.80 47.06 36.92
CA GLU A 260 3.97 46.36 36.39
C GLU A 260 3.55 45.16 35.53
N PRO A 261 4.04 45.06 34.28
CA PRO A 261 3.96 43.85 33.47
C PRO A 261 4.42 42.60 34.21
N LYS A 262 3.70 41.50 33.96
CA LYS A 262 4.01 40.16 34.44
C LYS A 262 4.07 39.20 33.26
N LEU A 263 4.84 38.13 33.41
CA LEU A 263 4.78 37.03 32.47
C LEU A 263 3.49 36.25 32.66
N THR A 264 2.89 35.87 31.54
CA THR A 264 1.69 35.03 31.47
C THR A 264 1.94 33.74 30.67
N ILE A 265 3.19 33.54 30.22
CA ILE A 265 3.71 32.35 29.58
C ILE A 265 4.65 31.61 30.54
N LYS A 266 4.63 30.28 30.45
CA LYS A 266 5.54 29.36 31.11
C LYS A 266 6.12 28.40 30.08
N ILE A 267 7.44 28.40 29.95
CA ILE A 267 8.20 27.46 29.14
C ILE A 267 8.96 26.57 30.12
N ALA A 268 8.64 25.28 30.13
CA ALA A 268 9.20 24.34 31.07
C ALA A 268 9.76 23.10 30.38
N GLU A 269 10.67 22.44 31.08
CA GLU A 269 11.30 21.20 30.67
C GLU A 269 10.96 20.12 31.69
N ALA A 270 10.57 18.96 31.20
CA ALA A 270 10.42 17.74 32.00
C ALA A 270 11.37 16.67 31.47
N VAL A 271 11.88 15.82 32.36
CA VAL A 271 12.75 14.71 31.99
C VAL A 271 12.11 13.41 32.44
N ILE A 272 11.69 12.60 31.47
CA ILE A 272 11.24 11.24 31.74
C ILE A 272 12.49 10.40 32.01
N PRO A 273 12.58 9.72 33.18
CA PRO A 273 13.76 8.95 33.54
C PRO A 273 13.92 7.71 32.63
N PRO A 274 15.10 7.08 32.64
CA PRO A 274 15.38 5.95 31.77
C PRO A 274 14.43 4.78 32.02
N GLN A 275 14.05 4.11 30.94
CA GLN A 275 13.16 2.94 30.98
C GLN A 275 13.87 1.70 30.44
N ASN A 276 13.34 0.52 30.81
CA ASN A 276 13.84 -0.76 30.33
C ASN A 276 13.35 -1.05 28.92
N PHE A 277 14.17 -1.76 28.13
CA PHE A 277 13.76 -2.31 26.84
C PHE A 277 12.50 -3.16 27.00
N GLY A 278 11.64 -3.16 25.98
CA GLY A 278 10.40 -3.93 26.02
C GLY A 278 9.30 -3.26 26.82
N THR A 279 9.30 -1.92 26.86
CA THR A 279 8.23 -1.11 27.41
C THR A 279 7.81 -0.04 26.42
N TYR A 280 6.67 0.59 26.65
CA TYR A 280 6.27 1.82 25.98
C TYR A 280 5.96 2.91 27.01
N VAL A 281 6.06 4.17 26.61
CA VAL A 281 5.83 5.33 27.47
C VAL A 281 4.81 6.24 26.84
N MET A 282 3.91 6.76 27.68
CA MET A 282 3.00 7.85 27.33
C MET A 282 3.23 9.05 28.24
N PHE A 283 3.09 10.26 27.74
CA PHE A 283 3.30 11.47 28.52
C PHE A 283 2.35 12.60 28.15
N LYS A 284 2.05 13.48 29.11
CA LYS A 284 1.17 14.65 28.90
C LYS A 284 1.46 15.76 29.91
N ALA A 285 1.08 16.99 29.55
CA ALA A 285 1.14 18.13 30.44
C ALA A 285 -0.27 18.67 30.73
N THR A 286 -0.48 19.19 31.93
CA THR A 286 -1.70 19.91 32.32
C THR A 286 -1.31 21.29 32.84
N ALA A 287 -1.95 22.32 32.29
CA ALA A 287 -1.86 23.69 32.76
C ALA A 287 -3.12 24.06 33.55
N LYS A 288 -2.93 24.82 34.63
CA LYS A 288 -4.01 25.34 35.46
C LYS A 288 -3.81 26.83 35.73
N ASP A 289 -4.83 27.63 35.43
CA ASP A 289 -4.84 29.08 35.68
C ASP A 289 -5.22 29.42 37.14
N VAL A 290 -5.23 30.72 37.45
CA VAL A 290 -5.58 31.24 38.77
C VAL A 290 -7.07 31.10 39.13
N ASP A 291 -7.95 30.98 38.12
CA ASP A 291 -9.38 30.77 38.33
C ASP A 291 -9.72 29.28 38.51
N GLY A 292 -8.74 28.40 38.32
CA GLY A 292 -8.87 26.96 38.44
C GLY A 292 -9.26 26.23 37.16
N ASN A 293 -9.35 26.92 36.02
CA ASN A 293 -9.56 26.27 34.72
C ASN A 293 -8.31 25.48 34.34
N THR A 294 -8.51 24.35 33.67
CA THR A 294 -7.43 23.47 33.25
C THR A 294 -7.49 23.16 31.76
N MET A 295 -6.32 22.91 31.19
CA MET A 295 -6.18 22.30 29.87
C MET A 295 -5.10 21.21 29.94
N THR A 296 -5.34 20.09 29.27
CA THR A 296 -4.38 19.00 29.11
C THR A 296 -3.93 18.93 27.66
N SER A 297 -2.61 18.81 27.44
CA SER A 297 -2.03 18.65 26.12
C SER A 297 -2.48 17.34 25.46
N PRO A 298 -2.33 17.21 24.13
CA PRO A 298 -2.24 15.90 23.52
C PRO A 298 -1.17 15.04 24.23
N THR A 299 -1.45 13.75 24.30
CA THR A 299 -0.58 12.71 24.86
C THR A 299 0.46 12.33 23.82
N GLY A 300 1.73 12.36 24.21
CA GLY A 300 2.83 11.80 23.43
C GLY A 300 3.10 10.33 23.76
N PHE A 301 3.85 9.65 22.90
CA PHE A 301 4.05 8.22 22.93
C PHE A 301 5.39 7.80 22.30
N TYR A 302 6.04 6.76 22.84
CA TYR A 302 7.16 6.06 22.21
C TYR A 302 7.39 4.66 22.82
N TYR A 303 8.04 3.78 22.06
CA TYR A 303 8.55 2.48 22.52
C TYR A 303 10.00 2.59 23.00
N VAL A 304 10.37 1.74 23.96
CA VAL A 304 11.74 1.64 24.50
C VAL A 304 12.40 0.38 23.97
N VAL A 305 13.47 0.55 23.19
CA VAL A 305 14.00 -0.47 22.29
C VAL A 305 15.47 -0.76 22.52
N ASN A 306 15.91 -1.96 22.18
CA ASN A 306 17.28 -2.42 22.31
C ASN A 306 18.16 -1.88 21.17
N LYS A 307 18.51 -0.58 21.24
CA LYS A 307 19.36 0.08 20.22
C LYS A 307 20.75 -0.53 20.04
N VAL A 308 21.28 -1.27 21.03
CA VAL A 308 22.58 -1.96 20.92
C VAL A 308 22.50 -3.27 20.15
N SER A 309 21.30 -3.78 19.88
CA SER A 309 21.10 -4.96 19.04
C SER A 309 21.61 -4.72 17.62
N THR A 310 22.37 -5.68 17.09
CA THR A 310 22.84 -5.64 15.71
C THR A 310 21.74 -6.00 14.72
N THR A 311 20.67 -6.66 15.18
CA THR A 311 19.49 -6.95 14.39
C THR A 311 18.59 -5.72 14.37
N LYS A 312 18.46 -5.14 13.17
CA LYS A 312 17.63 -3.98 12.89
C LYS A 312 16.33 -4.40 12.20
N VAL A 313 15.20 -3.95 12.72
CA VAL A 313 13.86 -4.26 12.17
C VAL A 313 13.17 -2.97 11.77
N LEU A 314 12.87 -2.80 10.49
CA LEU A 314 12.04 -1.70 10.01
C LEU A 314 10.59 -2.17 10.00
N ILE A 315 9.71 -1.41 10.63
CA ILE A 315 8.28 -1.68 10.70
C ILE A 315 7.57 -0.56 9.95
N VAL A 316 6.88 -0.91 8.86
CA VAL A 316 6.02 0.01 8.12
C VAL A 316 4.61 -0.18 8.66
N ASP A 317 4.17 0.74 9.52
CA ASP A 317 2.95 0.61 10.30
C ASP A 317 2.22 1.97 10.43
N PRO A 318 1.04 2.12 9.82
CA PRO A 318 0.23 3.31 9.99
C PRO A 318 -0.54 3.34 11.34
N HIS A 319 -0.71 2.22 12.02
CA HIS A 319 -1.60 2.10 13.17
C HIS A 319 -1.07 2.77 14.43
N VAL A 320 0.26 2.85 14.65
CA VAL A 320 0.81 3.60 15.80
C VAL A 320 0.32 5.05 15.79
N TRP A 321 0.36 5.70 14.63
CA TRP A 321 -0.10 7.07 14.50
C TRP A 321 -1.63 7.16 14.60
N LEU A 322 -2.37 6.31 13.87
CA LEU A 322 -3.84 6.32 13.91
C LEU A 322 -4.39 6.03 15.32
N TRP A 323 -3.75 5.11 16.06
CA TRP A 323 -4.11 4.79 17.43
C TRP A 323 -3.87 5.98 18.35
N LEU A 324 -2.71 6.64 18.24
CA LEU A 324 -2.43 7.82 19.05
C LEU A 324 -3.41 8.97 18.76
N LEU A 325 -3.82 9.13 17.49
CA LEU A 325 -4.84 10.09 17.10
C LEU A 325 -6.22 9.76 17.69
N LYS A 326 -6.60 8.48 17.74
CA LYS A 326 -7.81 8.00 18.40
C LYS A 326 -7.77 8.30 19.90
N GLU A 327 -6.66 8.00 20.58
CA GLU A 327 -6.48 8.28 22.01
C GLU A 327 -6.53 9.78 22.34
N ASN A 328 -6.11 10.63 21.40
CA ASN A 328 -6.04 12.07 21.58
C ASN A 328 -7.26 12.85 21.07
N VAL A 329 -8.33 12.19 20.60
CA VAL A 329 -9.47 12.86 19.94
C VAL A 329 -10.06 14.01 20.77
N ASN A 330 -10.21 13.81 22.09
CA ASN A 330 -10.79 14.79 22.99
C ASN A 330 -9.82 15.93 23.28
N GLN A 331 -8.53 15.63 23.45
CA GLN A 331 -7.47 16.59 23.69
C GLN A 331 -7.27 17.49 22.47
N VAL A 332 -7.26 16.92 21.26
CA VAL A 332 -7.19 17.67 20.00
C VAL A 332 -8.43 18.54 19.81
N PHE A 333 -9.62 18.02 20.10
CA PHE A 333 -10.86 18.81 20.04
C PHE A 333 -10.83 20.01 21.00
N ASN A 334 -10.46 19.76 22.26
CA ASN A 334 -10.33 20.81 23.26
C ASN A 334 -9.29 21.84 22.81
N THR A 335 -8.10 21.39 22.41
CA THR A 335 -7.04 22.24 21.86
C THR A 335 -7.57 23.14 20.74
N SER A 336 -8.31 22.58 19.78
CA SER A 336 -8.92 23.33 18.68
C SER A 336 -9.91 24.40 19.17
N LYS A 337 -10.74 24.09 20.18
CA LYS A 337 -11.70 25.04 20.78
C LYS A 337 -10.99 26.20 21.50
N HIS A 338 -9.90 25.91 22.22
CA HIS A 338 -9.10 26.93 22.90
C HIS A 338 -8.41 27.84 21.87
N ILE A 339 -7.83 27.27 20.82
CA ILE A 339 -7.13 28.00 19.76
C ILE A 339 -8.02 29.02 19.04
N VAL A 340 -9.28 28.65 18.74
CA VAL A 340 -10.26 29.58 18.15
C VAL A 340 -10.55 30.75 19.08
N SER A 341 -10.52 30.53 20.40
CA SER A 341 -10.73 31.61 21.35
C SER A 341 -9.59 32.63 21.27
N TYR A 342 -8.34 32.17 21.14
CA TYR A 342 -7.13 33.01 21.08
C TYR A 342 -6.87 33.69 19.72
N GLU A 343 -7.81 33.64 18.76
CA GLU A 343 -7.68 34.25 17.43
C GLU A 343 -6.37 33.84 16.70
N ILE A 344 -5.95 32.58 16.88
CA ILE A 344 -4.73 32.04 16.28
C ILE A 344 -4.88 31.96 14.74
N PRO A 345 -3.80 32.16 13.94
CA PRO A 345 -3.89 32.16 12.49
C PRO A 345 -4.46 30.86 11.91
N GLU A 346 -5.34 30.94 10.91
CA GLU A 346 -6.00 29.75 10.31
C GLU A 346 -4.99 28.70 9.79
N ASP A 347 -3.82 29.12 9.29
CA ASP A 347 -2.74 28.22 8.85
C ASP A 347 -2.19 27.34 9.97
N VAL A 348 -2.31 27.78 11.23
CA VAL A 348 -1.95 27.03 12.44
C VAL A 348 -3.10 26.15 12.92
N ILE A 349 -4.35 26.56 12.66
CA ILE A 349 -5.58 25.84 13.09
C ILE A 349 -5.93 24.68 12.15
N ALA A 350 -5.81 24.89 10.85
CA ALA A 350 -6.27 23.96 9.82
C ALA A 350 -5.69 22.53 9.98
N PRO A 351 -4.39 22.35 10.30
CA PRO A 351 -3.84 21.02 10.57
C PRO A 351 -4.52 20.30 11.73
N LEU A 352 -4.81 20.98 12.84
CA LEU A 352 -5.50 20.37 13.99
C LEU A 352 -6.94 20.01 13.68
N ARG A 353 -7.65 20.82 12.87
CA ARG A 353 -9.01 20.51 12.43
C ARG A 353 -9.02 19.26 11.56
N TYR A 354 -8.03 19.11 10.68
CA TYR A 354 -7.84 17.90 9.90
C TYR A 354 -7.58 16.68 10.79
N VAL A 355 -6.62 16.78 11.71
CA VAL A 355 -6.31 15.73 12.68
C VAL A 355 -7.56 15.34 13.48
N TRP A 356 -8.33 16.31 13.97
CA TRP A 356 -9.58 16.05 14.69
C TRP A 356 -10.60 15.29 13.86
N ASN A 357 -10.80 15.68 12.59
CA ASN A 357 -11.71 14.98 11.69
C ASN A 357 -11.27 13.53 11.48
N VAL A 358 -9.98 13.30 11.26
CA VAL A 358 -9.39 11.96 11.11
C VAL A 358 -9.57 11.15 12.40
N SER A 359 -9.21 11.69 13.56
CA SER A 359 -9.41 11.05 14.87
C SER A 359 -10.87 10.65 15.08
N LYS A 360 -11.81 11.54 14.74
CA LYS A 360 -13.25 11.28 14.87
C LYS A 360 -13.71 10.16 13.94
N THR A 361 -13.25 10.16 12.68
CA THR A 361 -13.49 9.07 11.72
C THR A 361 -13.01 7.75 12.33
N ILE A 362 -11.76 7.66 12.80
CA ILE A 362 -11.20 6.44 13.40
C ILE A 362 -12.02 5.95 14.60
N VAL A 363 -12.37 6.86 15.53
CA VAL A 363 -13.18 6.54 16.71
C VAL A 363 -14.55 5.99 16.33
N ASN A 364 -15.18 6.55 15.30
CA ASN A 364 -16.51 6.11 14.86
C ASN A 364 -16.52 4.69 14.28
N TYR A 365 -15.41 4.23 13.70
CA TYR A 365 -15.34 2.90 13.09
C TYR A 365 -14.72 1.85 14.00
N GLY A 366 -13.83 2.24 14.91
CA GLY A 366 -13.34 1.37 15.98
C GLY A 366 -12.42 0.22 15.53
N LEU A 367 -11.87 0.30 14.32
CA LEU A 367 -11.03 -0.76 13.72
C LEU A 367 -9.53 -0.63 14.07
N VAL A 368 -9.09 0.52 14.59
CA VAL A 368 -7.68 0.76 14.91
C VAL A 368 -7.35 0.32 16.34
N LEU A 369 -6.38 -0.59 16.46
CA LEU A 369 -5.92 -1.20 17.71
C LEU A 369 -4.54 -0.67 18.12
N PHE A 370 -4.14 -0.97 19.36
CA PHE A 370 -2.77 -0.73 19.82
C PHE A 370 -1.88 -1.86 19.33
N HIS A 371 -0.70 -1.54 18.81
CA HIS A 371 0.29 -2.53 18.38
C HIS A 371 1.39 -2.69 19.43
N HIS A 372 1.65 -3.92 19.86
CA HIS A 372 2.58 -4.29 20.92
C HIS A 372 4.03 -4.42 20.43
N TRP A 373 4.55 -3.39 19.77
CA TRP A 373 5.93 -3.40 19.27
C TRP A 373 7.00 -3.42 20.36
N GLU A 374 6.63 -3.18 21.62
CA GLU A 374 7.53 -3.41 22.76
C GLU A 374 8.00 -4.87 22.82
N TYR A 375 7.22 -5.85 22.34
CA TYR A 375 7.63 -7.26 22.31
C TYR A 375 8.89 -7.45 21.46
N LEU A 376 8.99 -6.80 20.30
CA LEU A 376 10.20 -6.80 19.48
C LEU A 376 11.25 -5.82 20.00
N GLY A 377 10.84 -4.65 20.49
CA GLY A 377 11.73 -3.64 21.05
C GLY A 377 12.57 -4.15 22.23
N LYS A 378 12.07 -5.15 22.98
CA LYS A 378 12.81 -5.84 24.03
C LYS A 378 14.10 -6.51 23.54
N TYR A 379 14.13 -6.98 22.28
CA TYR A 379 15.24 -7.78 21.73
C TYR A 379 16.01 -7.06 20.63
N TYR A 380 15.36 -6.18 19.89
CA TYR A 380 15.86 -5.65 18.63
C TYR A 380 15.91 -4.12 18.60
N ASN A 381 16.74 -3.60 17.70
CA ASN A 381 16.71 -2.19 17.34
C ASN A 381 15.62 -2.02 16.29
N ILE A 382 14.46 -1.50 16.68
CA ILE A 382 13.32 -1.33 15.77
C ILE A 382 13.19 0.14 15.34
N TYR A 383 12.65 0.38 14.15
CA TYR A 383 12.26 1.70 13.67
C TYR A 383 10.86 1.58 13.07
N ILE A 384 9.91 2.44 13.48
CA ILE A 384 8.52 2.40 13.01
C ILE A 384 8.25 3.60 12.12
N SER A 385 7.81 3.37 10.89
CA SER A 385 7.56 4.40 9.89
C SER A 385 6.16 4.30 9.31
N TRP A 386 5.60 5.46 8.94
CA TRP A 386 4.41 5.52 8.10
C TRP A 386 4.71 4.99 6.67
N PRO A 387 3.75 4.39 5.95
CA PRO A 387 3.90 3.93 4.56
C PRO A 387 3.96 5.11 3.56
N ASN A 388 5.07 5.86 3.55
CA ASN A 388 5.32 6.96 2.61
C ASN A 388 6.74 6.86 2.01
N ARG A 389 7.12 7.87 1.21
CA ARG A 389 8.43 7.96 0.56
C ARG A 389 9.63 7.93 1.53
N ASP A 390 9.45 8.29 2.80
CA ASP A 390 10.55 8.37 3.78
C ASP A 390 11.10 6.97 4.11
N VAL A 391 10.27 5.93 3.94
CA VAL A 391 10.70 4.52 4.01
C VAL A 391 11.90 4.26 3.10
N ALA A 392 11.94 4.84 1.89
CA ALA A 392 13.08 4.66 0.99
C ALA A 392 14.39 5.26 1.55
N THR A 393 14.31 6.40 2.23
CA THR A 393 15.43 7.01 2.94
C THR A 393 15.87 6.12 4.11
N ILE A 394 14.91 5.62 4.89
CA ILE A 394 15.16 4.76 6.05
C ILE A 394 15.83 3.44 5.63
N LEU A 395 15.44 2.82 4.51
CA LEU A 395 16.12 1.64 3.98
C LEU A 395 17.62 1.89 3.78
N ASN A 396 18.01 3.06 3.30
CA ASN A 396 19.40 3.42 3.04
C ASN A 396 20.17 3.80 4.32
N THR A 397 19.53 4.51 5.25
CA THR A 397 20.18 5.04 6.47
C THR A 397 20.17 4.03 7.61
N PHE A 398 19.02 3.41 7.89
CA PHE A 398 18.84 2.44 8.96
C PHE A 398 19.42 1.06 8.59
N LYS A 399 19.29 0.66 7.32
CA LYS A 399 19.75 -0.64 6.78
C LYS A 399 19.19 -1.84 7.57
N PRO A 400 17.86 -2.05 7.54
CA PRO A 400 17.23 -3.13 8.30
C PRO A 400 17.67 -4.53 7.82
N ASN A 401 17.74 -5.49 8.75
CA ASN A 401 17.86 -6.91 8.45
C ASN A 401 16.51 -7.57 8.16
N VAL A 402 15.44 -7.01 8.74
CA VAL A 402 14.08 -7.48 8.59
C VAL A 402 13.15 -6.30 8.36
N ILE A 403 12.21 -6.45 7.44
CA ILE A 403 11.16 -5.47 7.16
C ILE A 403 9.81 -6.12 7.51
N ILE A 404 9.01 -5.41 8.30
CA ILE A 404 7.64 -5.81 8.66
C ILE A 404 6.67 -4.84 7.98
N LEU A 405 5.76 -5.38 7.18
CA LEU A 405 4.61 -4.68 6.61
C LEU A 405 3.42 -4.97 7.52
N SER A 406 3.04 -4.00 8.35
CA SER A 406 2.05 -4.17 9.40
C SER A 406 0.70 -3.60 8.98
N SER A 407 -0.27 -4.49 8.82
CA SER A 407 -1.67 -4.17 8.59
C SER A 407 -1.95 -3.14 7.48
N LEU A 408 -1.33 -3.31 6.31
CA LEU A 408 -1.47 -2.34 5.20
C LEU A 408 -2.74 -2.58 4.38
N GLY A 409 -3.92 -2.44 5.00
CA GLY A 409 -5.22 -2.78 4.43
C GLY A 409 -5.88 -1.77 3.49
N LEU A 410 -5.54 -0.47 3.58
CA LEU A 410 -6.20 0.58 2.82
C LEU A 410 -5.34 1.06 1.64
N GLY A 411 -5.94 1.21 0.47
CA GLY A 411 -5.29 1.65 -0.77
C GLY A 411 -6.12 2.66 -1.55
N LEU A 412 -6.81 3.59 -0.87
CA LEU A 412 -7.64 4.57 -1.56
C LEU A 412 -6.77 5.48 -2.45
N LYS A 413 -6.83 5.30 -3.76
CA LYS A 413 -6.10 6.14 -4.71
C LYS A 413 -6.51 7.61 -4.50
N ASP A 414 -5.53 8.49 -4.37
CA ASP A 414 -5.72 9.92 -4.05
C ASP A 414 -6.40 10.18 -2.68
N GLY A 415 -6.50 9.15 -1.83
CA GLY A 415 -7.13 9.19 -0.50
C GLY A 415 -6.27 9.81 0.61
N GLY A 416 -5.08 10.32 0.29
CA GLY A 416 -4.16 10.91 1.26
C GLY A 416 -3.73 9.90 2.33
N LEU A 417 -4.14 10.13 3.59
CA LEU A 417 -3.78 9.26 4.72
C LEU A 417 -4.36 7.83 4.62
N TRP A 418 -5.30 7.59 3.72
CA TRP A 418 -5.97 6.29 3.54
C TRP A 418 -5.38 5.49 2.37
N ASN A 419 -4.21 5.88 1.86
CA ASN A 419 -3.47 5.12 0.86
C ASN A 419 -2.18 4.54 1.46
N TRP A 420 -2.18 3.24 1.70
CA TRP A 420 -1.04 2.46 2.20
C TRP A 420 -0.55 1.44 1.17
N ASP A 421 -1.05 1.52 -0.07
CA ASP A 421 -0.57 0.71 -1.17
C ASP A 421 0.81 1.22 -1.62
N LEU A 422 1.85 0.46 -1.29
CA LEU A 422 3.25 0.81 -1.56
C LEU A 422 3.54 0.91 -3.07
N ARG A 423 2.69 0.35 -3.94
CA ARG A 423 2.82 0.47 -5.41
C ARG A 423 2.38 1.85 -5.92
N ASP A 424 1.51 2.55 -5.17
CA ASP A 424 1.04 3.90 -5.50
C ASP A 424 2.05 4.98 -5.12
N VAL A 425 2.84 4.75 -4.06
CA VAL A 425 3.82 5.72 -3.56
C VAL A 425 5.01 5.79 -4.52
N LYS A 426 5.25 6.94 -5.15
CA LYS A 426 6.33 7.12 -6.13
C LYS A 426 7.64 7.57 -5.47
N VAL A 427 8.74 6.91 -5.84
CA VAL A 427 10.11 7.19 -5.38
C VAL A 427 11.06 6.99 -6.57
N ASP A 428 11.88 8.00 -6.89
CA ASP A 428 12.95 7.93 -7.89
C ASP A 428 12.56 7.32 -9.26
N GLY A 429 11.34 7.61 -9.74
CA GLY A 429 10.84 7.09 -11.02
C GLY A 429 10.23 5.68 -10.97
N GLY A 430 10.29 4.99 -9.83
CA GLY A 430 9.60 3.74 -9.53
C GLY A 430 8.55 3.88 -8.42
N SER A 431 8.04 2.75 -7.93
CA SER A 431 7.23 2.70 -6.71
C SER A 431 8.08 2.41 -5.46
N LEU A 432 7.55 2.74 -4.29
CA LEU A 432 8.16 2.37 -3.01
C LEU A 432 8.25 0.85 -2.86
N LEU A 433 7.26 0.11 -3.36
CA LEU A 433 7.30 -1.35 -3.40
C LEU A 433 8.49 -1.86 -4.24
N ASP A 434 8.78 -1.27 -5.40
CA ASP A 434 9.95 -1.64 -6.21
C ASP A 434 11.26 -1.44 -5.44
N ARG A 435 11.35 -0.34 -4.67
CA ARG A 435 12.53 -0.05 -3.84
C ARG A 435 12.67 -1.05 -2.69
N LEU A 436 11.57 -1.40 -2.04
CA LEU A 436 11.54 -2.39 -0.96
C LEU A 436 11.93 -3.77 -1.50
N THR A 437 11.35 -4.21 -2.63
CA THR A 437 11.68 -5.49 -3.26
C THR A 437 13.16 -5.57 -3.63
N SER A 438 13.70 -4.50 -4.21
CA SER A 438 15.13 -4.42 -4.55
C SER A 438 15.99 -4.56 -3.30
N TYR A 439 15.66 -3.83 -2.23
CA TYR A 439 16.37 -3.91 -0.96
C TYR A 439 16.34 -5.32 -0.36
N VAL A 440 15.17 -5.97 -0.32
CA VAL A 440 14.99 -7.34 0.18
C VAL A 440 15.90 -8.31 -0.57
N LYS A 441 15.95 -8.23 -1.90
CA LYS A 441 16.71 -9.15 -2.74
C LYS A 441 18.22 -8.90 -2.72
N GLU A 442 18.63 -7.64 -2.76
CA GLU A 442 20.04 -7.23 -2.74
C GLU A 442 20.72 -7.50 -1.39
N ASN A 443 19.96 -7.41 -0.29
CA ASN A 443 20.49 -7.55 1.07
C ASN A 443 20.07 -8.85 1.76
N HIS A 444 19.29 -9.70 1.08
CA HIS A 444 18.64 -10.89 1.66
C HIS A 444 17.86 -10.57 2.94
N ALA A 445 17.25 -9.37 2.99
CA ALA A 445 16.52 -8.94 4.16
C ALA A 445 15.27 -9.81 4.33
N GLY A 446 14.95 -10.16 5.59
CA GLY A 446 13.74 -10.90 5.88
C GLY A 446 12.49 -10.04 5.67
N LEU A 447 11.41 -10.64 5.19
CA LEU A 447 10.12 -9.97 5.05
C LEU A 447 9.08 -10.59 5.98
N ILE A 448 8.32 -9.78 6.68
CA ILE A 448 7.14 -10.22 7.43
C ILE A 448 5.97 -9.35 6.98
N ALA A 449 4.84 -9.95 6.66
CA ALA A 449 3.59 -9.23 6.41
C ALA A 449 2.51 -9.74 7.36
N THR A 450 1.63 -8.85 7.81
CA THR A 450 0.52 -9.20 8.69
C THR A 450 -0.82 -8.91 8.00
N HIS A 451 -1.91 -9.26 8.68
CA HIS A 451 -3.31 -9.15 8.26
C HIS A 451 -3.62 -7.92 7.40
N ALA A 452 -4.56 -8.03 6.46
CA ALA A 452 -4.99 -6.95 5.55
C ALA A 452 -3.92 -6.41 4.59
N THR A 453 -2.63 -6.69 4.77
CA THR A 453 -1.58 -6.27 3.83
C THR A 453 -1.81 -6.81 2.41
N LEU A 454 -2.58 -7.89 2.26
CA LEU A 454 -3.00 -8.46 0.98
C LEU A 454 -4.46 -8.14 0.62
N SER A 455 -5.08 -7.11 1.19
CA SER A 455 -6.44 -6.69 0.84
C SER A 455 -6.51 -6.23 -0.63
N ASP A 456 -7.30 -6.91 -1.47
CA ASP A 456 -7.37 -6.69 -2.93
C ASP A 456 -8.48 -5.71 -3.36
N GLU A 457 -9.21 -5.17 -2.40
CA GLU A 457 -10.57 -4.68 -2.60
C GLU A 457 -10.69 -3.53 -3.61
N ILE A 458 -11.50 -3.77 -4.65
CA ILE A 458 -11.81 -2.83 -5.73
C ILE A 458 -13.30 -2.90 -6.06
N LEU A 459 -13.91 -1.74 -6.30
CA LEU A 459 -15.34 -1.62 -6.56
C LEU A 459 -15.56 -1.17 -8.00
N TRP A 460 -16.33 -1.93 -8.77
CA TRP A 460 -16.70 -1.61 -10.13
C TRP A 460 -17.99 -0.80 -10.11
N THR A 461 -17.86 0.51 -10.21
CA THR A 461 -19.01 1.44 -10.22
C THR A 461 -19.70 1.48 -11.58
N SER A 462 -19.01 1.04 -12.63
CA SER A 462 -19.54 0.72 -13.95
C SER A 462 -18.68 -0.42 -14.55
N CYS A 463 -18.96 -0.84 -15.79
CA CYS A 463 -18.11 -1.81 -16.48
C CYS A 463 -16.75 -1.22 -16.89
N GLU A 464 -16.64 0.12 -16.89
CA GLU A 464 -15.49 0.90 -17.30
C GLU A 464 -14.76 1.51 -16.10
N ASP A 465 -15.50 1.94 -15.07
CA ASP A 465 -15.00 2.70 -13.94
C ASP A 465 -14.86 1.84 -12.69
N ARG A 466 -13.75 2.06 -11.99
CA ARG A 466 -13.40 1.30 -10.78
C ARG A 466 -12.84 2.22 -9.71
N VAL A 467 -13.16 1.92 -8.46
CA VAL A 467 -12.68 2.62 -7.27
C VAL A 467 -11.88 1.63 -6.43
N LYS A 468 -10.58 1.90 -6.26
CA LYS A 468 -9.71 1.10 -5.40
C LYS A 468 -9.88 1.54 -3.95
N VAL A 469 -10.11 0.61 -3.03
CA VAL A 469 -10.21 0.89 -1.59
C VAL A 469 -9.22 0.06 -0.77
N GLY A 470 -8.91 -1.16 -1.20
CA GLY A 470 -7.84 -2.01 -0.64
C GLY A 470 -6.49 -1.80 -1.31
N THR A 471 -5.45 -2.44 -0.78
CA THR A 471 -4.08 -2.42 -1.30
C THR A 471 -3.87 -3.40 -2.46
N ARG A 472 -4.73 -3.30 -3.49
CA ARG A 472 -4.69 -4.20 -4.67
C ARG A 472 -3.31 -4.29 -5.34
N GLY A 473 -2.47 -3.26 -5.26
CA GLY A 473 -1.10 -3.28 -5.75
C GLY A 473 -0.17 -4.26 -5.01
N HIS A 474 -0.47 -4.62 -3.76
CA HIS A 474 0.25 -5.63 -2.98
C HIS A 474 -0.07 -7.06 -3.39
N VAL A 475 -1.27 -7.31 -3.93
CA VAL A 475 -1.66 -8.62 -4.48
C VAL A 475 -1.20 -8.75 -5.92
N GLY A 476 -1.49 -7.73 -6.74
CA GLY A 476 -1.33 -7.78 -8.19
C GLY A 476 -2.60 -8.19 -8.90
N TYR A 477 -2.69 -7.86 -10.19
CA TYR A 477 -3.89 -8.11 -11.01
C TYR A 477 -3.57 -8.39 -12.49
N ASP A 478 -2.29 -8.35 -12.86
CA ASP A 478 -1.82 -8.64 -14.21
C ASP A 478 -0.98 -9.92 -14.22
N LEU A 479 -0.92 -10.59 -15.37
CA LEU A 479 -0.12 -11.82 -15.53
C LEU A 479 1.38 -11.60 -15.31
N THR A 480 1.87 -10.36 -15.42
CA THR A 480 3.26 -10.01 -15.09
C THR A 480 3.54 -10.07 -13.59
N ASP A 481 2.52 -9.91 -12.74
CA ASP A 481 2.65 -9.96 -11.28
C ASP A 481 2.78 -11.41 -10.75
N VAL A 482 2.62 -12.42 -11.62
CA VAL A 482 2.84 -13.84 -11.31
C VAL A 482 4.34 -14.21 -11.33
N ASN A 483 5.22 -13.27 -11.69
CA ASN A 483 6.64 -13.52 -11.85
C ASN A 483 7.35 -13.75 -10.51
N ILE A 484 7.96 -14.92 -10.34
CA ILE A 484 8.66 -15.31 -9.12
C ILE A 484 10.16 -14.96 -9.10
N LEU A 485 10.70 -14.46 -10.22
CA LEU A 485 12.10 -14.04 -10.34
C LEU A 485 12.24 -12.52 -10.32
N SER A 486 11.20 -11.81 -10.78
CA SER A 486 11.07 -10.37 -10.77
C SER A 486 9.77 -9.99 -10.07
N GLU A 487 9.69 -10.29 -8.79
CA GLU A 487 8.52 -10.05 -7.95
C GLU A 487 8.18 -8.55 -7.93
N SER A 488 6.95 -8.20 -8.31
CA SER A 488 6.44 -6.82 -8.32
C SER A 488 5.41 -6.55 -7.21
N THR A 489 5.04 -7.59 -6.45
CA THR A 489 3.94 -7.55 -5.47
C THR A 489 4.37 -8.17 -4.15
N VAL A 490 3.68 -7.79 -3.06
CA VAL A 490 3.89 -8.40 -1.74
C VAL A 490 3.46 -9.87 -1.76
N ALA A 491 2.35 -10.21 -2.42
CA ALA A 491 1.90 -11.60 -2.56
C ALA A 491 2.97 -12.49 -3.23
N ALA A 492 3.64 -12.00 -4.29
CA ALA A 492 4.74 -12.73 -4.92
C ALA A 492 5.94 -12.87 -3.97
N LEU A 493 6.28 -11.82 -3.20
CA LEU A 493 7.32 -11.90 -2.18
C LEU A 493 6.99 -12.90 -1.06
N LEU A 494 5.72 -13.07 -0.72
CA LEU A 494 5.28 -14.06 0.26
C LEU A 494 5.17 -15.48 -0.33
N GLY A 495 5.58 -15.68 -1.59
CA GLY A 495 5.51 -16.97 -2.27
C GLY A 495 4.08 -17.36 -2.67
N MET A 496 3.16 -16.41 -2.82
CA MET A 496 1.77 -16.64 -3.25
C MET A 496 1.39 -15.84 -4.51
N PRO A 497 2.18 -15.90 -5.60
CA PRO A 497 1.88 -15.20 -6.86
C PRO A 497 0.56 -15.64 -7.52
N GLU A 498 0.03 -16.81 -7.16
CA GLU A 498 -1.27 -17.30 -7.62
C GLU A 498 -2.41 -16.34 -7.28
N LEU A 499 -2.30 -15.57 -6.19
CA LEU A 499 -3.33 -14.59 -5.83
C LEU A 499 -3.52 -13.55 -6.96
N ALA A 500 -2.44 -13.11 -7.60
CA ALA A 500 -2.51 -12.20 -8.75
C ALA A 500 -3.13 -12.89 -10.00
N LEU A 501 -2.87 -14.18 -10.19
CA LEU A 501 -3.51 -14.94 -11.25
C LEU A 501 -5.03 -15.00 -11.05
N TRP A 502 -5.48 -15.20 -9.81
CA TRP A 502 -6.90 -15.29 -9.47
C TRP A 502 -7.62 -13.95 -9.63
N GLU A 503 -6.95 -12.86 -9.27
CA GLU A 503 -7.40 -11.50 -9.59
C GLU A 503 -7.59 -11.30 -11.10
N TYR A 504 -6.61 -11.71 -11.91
CA TYR A 504 -6.69 -11.62 -13.35
C TYR A 504 -7.87 -12.44 -13.92
N VAL A 505 -8.07 -13.67 -13.44
CA VAL A 505 -9.18 -14.52 -13.88
C VAL A 505 -10.54 -13.93 -13.49
N ARG A 506 -10.70 -13.45 -12.24
CA ARG A 506 -11.94 -12.78 -11.79
C ARG A 506 -12.27 -11.59 -12.69
N ASP A 507 -11.29 -10.73 -12.95
CA ASP A 507 -11.48 -9.55 -13.79
C ASP A 507 -11.80 -9.92 -15.26
N ALA A 508 -11.22 -11.01 -15.78
CA ALA A 508 -11.54 -11.52 -17.12
C ALA A 508 -12.99 -12.01 -17.20
N VAL A 509 -13.46 -12.73 -16.18
CA VAL A 509 -14.86 -13.20 -16.08
C VAL A 509 -15.81 -12.01 -15.97
N ALA A 510 -15.51 -11.03 -15.11
CA ALA A 510 -16.30 -9.82 -14.96
C ALA A 510 -16.42 -9.02 -16.27
N LYS A 511 -15.30 -8.83 -17.00
CA LYS A 511 -15.29 -8.19 -18.33
C LYS A 511 -16.14 -8.94 -19.35
N ALA A 512 -16.07 -10.27 -19.36
CA ALA A 512 -16.89 -11.09 -20.25
C ALA A 512 -18.39 -10.89 -19.99
N LEU A 513 -18.80 -10.83 -18.72
CA LEU A 513 -20.19 -10.56 -18.32
C LEU A 513 -20.60 -9.11 -18.62
N CYS A 514 -19.69 -8.14 -18.48
CA CYS A 514 -19.93 -6.75 -18.84
C CYS A 514 -20.14 -6.50 -20.34
N SER A 515 -19.74 -7.45 -21.19
CA SER A 515 -19.87 -7.34 -22.65
C SER A 515 -21.31 -7.46 -23.15
N TYR A 516 -22.25 -7.90 -22.29
CA TYR A 516 -23.67 -8.04 -22.65
C TYR A 516 -24.56 -7.27 -21.68
N PRO A 517 -25.48 -6.41 -22.16
CA PRO A 517 -26.34 -5.58 -21.30
C PRO A 517 -27.13 -6.36 -20.24
N GLN A 518 -27.56 -7.60 -20.54
CA GLN A 518 -28.32 -8.41 -19.58
C GLN A 518 -27.48 -8.91 -18.40
N THR A 519 -26.16 -9.01 -18.56
CA THR A 519 -25.23 -9.55 -17.56
C THR A 519 -24.33 -8.48 -16.94
N GLN A 520 -24.44 -7.22 -17.36
CA GLN A 520 -23.66 -6.10 -16.79
C GLN A 520 -23.75 -6.00 -15.26
N PRO A 521 -24.95 -6.05 -14.62
CA PRO A 521 -25.03 -6.01 -13.16
C PRO A 521 -24.26 -7.16 -12.49
N ILE A 522 -24.28 -8.33 -13.11
CA ILE A 522 -23.55 -9.52 -12.63
C ILE A 522 -22.05 -9.35 -12.84
N GLY A 523 -21.63 -8.77 -13.97
CA GLY A 523 -20.23 -8.43 -14.22
C GLY A 523 -19.66 -7.47 -13.19
N MET A 524 -20.41 -6.41 -12.85
CA MET A 524 -20.03 -5.46 -11.78
C MET A 524 -19.99 -6.13 -10.41
N LEU A 525 -20.96 -7.02 -10.11
CA LEU A 525 -20.98 -7.81 -8.88
C LEU A 525 -19.71 -8.67 -8.76
N VAL A 526 -19.41 -9.48 -9.78
CA VAL A 526 -18.24 -10.36 -9.81
C VAL A 526 -16.95 -9.56 -9.71
N GLY A 527 -16.83 -8.47 -10.48
CA GLY A 527 -15.64 -7.61 -10.48
C GLY A 527 -15.41 -6.87 -9.16
N SER A 528 -16.49 -6.55 -8.42
CA SER A 528 -16.41 -5.87 -7.12
C SER A 528 -16.22 -6.81 -5.93
N THR A 529 -16.24 -8.12 -6.17
CA THR A 529 -16.15 -9.10 -5.09
C THR A 529 -14.69 -9.32 -4.70
N PRO A 530 -14.27 -8.97 -3.47
CA PRO A 530 -12.88 -9.17 -3.05
C PRO A 530 -12.55 -10.67 -2.94
N LEU A 531 -11.32 -11.02 -3.30
CA LEU A 531 -10.78 -12.36 -3.10
C LEU A 531 -9.99 -12.49 -1.78
N GLN A 532 -9.59 -11.36 -1.18
CA GLN A 532 -8.92 -11.26 0.11
C GLN A 532 -9.79 -10.42 1.05
N ILE A 533 -10.43 -11.08 2.03
CA ILE A 533 -11.41 -10.48 2.93
C ILE A 533 -10.78 -10.34 4.32
N PRO A 534 -10.47 -9.11 4.78
CA PRO A 534 -9.96 -8.88 6.12
C PRO A 534 -11.06 -8.91 7.18
N HIS A 535 -10.64 -9.11 8.43
CA HIS A 535 -11.45 -9.00 9.65
C HIS A 535 -12.53 -10.08 9.84
N VAL A 536 -12.39 -11.23 9.18
CA VAL A 536 -13.25 -12.40 9.42
C VAL A 536 -13.03 -12.89 10.85
N PRO A 537 -14.08 -12.95 11.71
CA PRO A 537 -13.94 -13.31 13.11
C PRO A 537 -13.65 -14.81 13.29
N TRP A 538 -12.86 -15.16 14.31
CA TRP A 538 -12.54 -16.55 14.63
C TRP A 538 -12.15 -16.76 16.11
N ASP A 539 -11.96 -18.01 16.52
CA ASP A 539 -11.83 -18.40 17.94
C ASP A 539 -10.43 -18.16 18.54
N GLY A 540 -9.46 -17.76 17.72
CA GLY A 540 -8.08 -17.49 18.14
C GLY A 540 -7.20 -18.72 18.28
N VAL A 541 -7.70 -19.95 18.04
CA VAL A 541 -6.98 -21.19 18.34
C VAL A 541 -6.11 -21.66 17.16
N LEU A 542 -4.79 -21.67 17.29
CA LEU A 542 -3.87 -22.25 16.30
C LEU A 542 -3.31 -23.59 16.75
N LYS A 543 -3.09 -24.49 15.79
CA LYS A 543 -2.35 -25.73 15.94
C LYS A 543 -1.11 -25.72 15.07
N LEU A 544 0.01 -26.20 15.60
CA LEU A 544 1.21 -26.41 14.81
C LEU A 544 0.99 -27.52 13.79
N THR A 545 1.52 -27.31 12.59
CA THR A 545 1.57 -28.36 11.56
C THR A 545 2.86 -29.16 11.70
N LEU A 546 2.99 -30.23 10.91
CA LEU A 546 4.24 -30.99 10.79
C LEU A 546 5.41 -30.15 10.26
N GLU A 547 5.11 -29.09 9.50
CA GLU A 547 6.14 -28.23 8.89
C GLU A 547 6.85 -27.35 9.93
N ALA A 548 6.17 -27.01 11.03
CA ALA A 548 6.77 -26.25 12.14
C ALA A 548 8.00 -26.94 12.74
N GLY A 549 7.97 -28.27 12.86
CA GLY A 549 9.09 -29.06 13.38
C GLY A 549 10.37 -28.91 12.55
N GLY A 550 10.24 -28.70 11.23
CA GLY A 550 11.37 -28.47 10.33
C GLY A 550 11.97 -27.07 10.40
N LEU A 551 11.26 -26.10 11.00
CA LEU A 551 11.71 -24.70 11.11
C LEU A 551 12.38 -24.39 12.46
N GLY A 552 12.21 -25.27 13.45
CA GLY A 552 12.79 -25.11 14.79
C GLY A 552 12.14 -24.02 15.63
N TRP A 553 10.86 -23.71 15.39
CA TRP A 553 10.12 -22.72 16.17
C TRP A 553 9.70 -23.31 17.52
N ASP A 554 10.01 -22.59 18.61
CA ASP A 554 9.59 -22.96 19.96
C ASP A 554 8.17 -22.44 20.24
N LEU A 555 7.17 -23.28 19.99
CA LEU A 555 5.76 -22.98 20.20
C LEU A 555 5.03 -24.20 20.78
N PRO A 556 3.97 -23.99 21.59
CA PRO A 556 3.07 -25.06 21.99
C PRO A 556 2.38 -25.72 20.78
N GLN A 557 2.05 -27.02 20.87
CA GLN A 557 1.32 -27.74 19.81
C GLN A 557 -0.03 -27.12 19.47
N GLU A 558 -0.71 -26.58 20.48
CA GLU A 558 -1.93 -25.78 20.34
C GLU A 558 -1.79 -24.54 21.23
N PHE A 559 -2.18 -23.39 20.72
CA PHE A 559 -2.15 -22.13 21.47
C PHE A 559 -3.28 -21.20 21.02
N THR A 560 -3.54 -20.17 21.82
CA THR A 560 -4.59 -19.17 21.53
C THR A 560 -3.98 -17.80 21.40
N VAL A 561 -4.46 -17.03 20.42
CA VAL A 561 -4.20 -15.61 20.22
C VAL A 561 -5.49 -14.86 20.54
N GLU A 562 -5.41 -13.82 21.35
CA GLU A 562 -6.54 -12.95 21.70
C GLU A 562 -6.22 -11.50 21.35
N MET A 563 -7.19 -10.83 20.73
CA MET A 563 -7.09 -9.46 20.21
C MET A 563 -8.32 -8.66 20.64
N PRO A 564 -8.19 -7.33 20.83
CA PRO A 564 -9.34 -6.46 21.05
C PRO A 564 -10.21 -6.39 19.77
N THR A 565 -11.20 -7.26 19.64
CA THR A 565 -12.09 -7.33 18.45
C THR A 565 -13.50 -6.84 18.74
N LEU A 566 -14.13 -6.19 17.75
CA LEU A 566 -15.55 -5.84 17.79
C LEU A 566 -16.46 -7.07 17.90
N ALA A 567 -15.98 -8.24 17.46
CA ALA A 567 -16.72 -9.50 17.52
C ALA A 567 -16.63 -10.19 18.89
N ARG A 568 -15.97 -9.58 19.89
CA ARG A 568 -15.76 -10.19 21.21
C ARG A 568 -17.06 -10.48 21.96
N GLU A 569 -18.05 -9.61 21.79
CA GLU A 569 -19.40 -9.78 22.37
C GLU A 569 -20.12 -11.04 21.85
N TYR A 570 -19.68 -11.58 20.72
CA TYR A 570 -20.18 -12.79 20.09
C TYR A 570 -19.33 -14.03 20.38
N GLY A 571 -18.37 -13.93 21.31
CA GLY A 571 -17.53 -15.05 21.76
C GLY A 571 -16.28 -15.30 20.91
N PHE A 572 -15.98 -14.44 19.93
CA PHE A 572 -14.74 -14.52 19.15
C PHE A 572 -13.58 -13.85 19.89
N LYS A 573 -12.39 -14.43 19.78
CA LYS A 573 -11.18 -13.91 20.44
C LYS A 573 -10.29 -13.11 19.52
N ALA A 574 -10.43 -13.30 18.21
CA ALA A 574 -9.57 -12.67 17.21
C ALA A 574 -10.32 -12.51 15.87
N TYR A 575 -9.65 -11.89 14.90
CA TYR A 575 -10.06 -11.85 13.50
C TYR A 575 -8.88 -12.21 12.60
N THR A 576 -9.16 -12.49 11.33
CA THR A 576 -8.18 -12.90 10.33
C THR A 576 -8.57 -12.39 8.94
N GLU A 577 -7.69 -12.58 7.97
CA GLU A 577 -7.92 -12.41 6.55
C GLU A 577 -8.14 -13.79 5.92
N VAL A 578 -9.18 -13.92 5.11
CA VAL A 578 -9.47 -15.13 4.32
C VAL A 578 -9.30 -14.79 2.84
N GLY A 579 -8.72 -15.70 2.07
CA GLY A 579 -8.40 -15.51 0.66
C GLY A 579 -7.03 -16.05 0.27
N TRP A 580 -6.07 -16.03 1.21
CA TRP A 580 -4.73 -16.59 1.01
C TRP A 580 -4.80 -18.11 0.75
N GLN A 581 -5.88 -18.77 1.17
CA GLN A 581 -6.17 -20.17 0.87
C GLN A 581 -6.30 -20.47 -0.63
N LEU A 582 -6.52 -19.46 -1.48
CA LEU A 582 -6.54 -19.62 -2.92
C LEU A 582 -5.18 -20.09 -3.48
N ALA A 583 -4.07 -19.86 -2.76
CA ALA A 583 -2.74 -20.37 -3.13
C ALA A 583 -2.44 -21.77 -2.55
N LEU A 584 -3.40 -22.40 -1.86
CA LEU A 584 -3.23 -23.60 -1.05
C LEU A 584 -4.17 -24.74 -1.48
N PRO A 585 -3.93 -26.00 -1.06
CA PRO A 585 -4.74 -27.14 -1.50
C PRO A 585 -6.20 -27.10 -1.05
N ARG A 586 -7.09 -27.77 -1.81
CA ARG A 586 -8.55 -27.72 -1.59
C ARG A 586 -8.99 -28.20 -0.22
N ALA A 587 -8.26 -29.14 0.36
CA ALA A 587 -8.59 -29.72 1.65
C ALA A 587 -8.63 -28.64 2.74
N LEU A 588 -7.75 -27.65 2.63
CA LEU A 588 -7.74 -26.48 3.50
C LEU A 588 -8.78 -25.45 3.02
N ALA A 589 -8.76 -25.13 1.73
CA ALA A 589 -9.52 -24.02 1.17
C ALA A 589 -11.05 -24.21 1.32
N TYR A 590 -11.58 -25.41 1.04
CA TYR A 590 -13.00 -25.71 1.20
C TYR A 590 -13.47 -25.64 2.65
N VAL A 591 -12.66 -26.10 3.60
CA VAL A 591 -13.00 -26.02 5.03
C VAL A 591 -13.02 -24.58 5.51
N ALA A 592 -12.06 -23.77 5.05
CA ALA A 592 -11.99 -22.35 5.37
C ALA A 592 -13.22 -21.60 4.88
N TRP A 593 -13.64 -21.78 3.63
CA TRP A 593 -14.77 -21.03 3.08
C TRP A 593 -16.13 -21.47 3.62
N ASP A 594 -16.34 -22.78 3.81
CA ASP A 594 -17.55 -23.26 4.50
C ASP A 594 -17.64 -22.67 5.92
N SER A 595 -16.51 -22.56 6.62
CA SER A 595 -16.44 -21.94 7.94
C SER A 595 -16.65 -20.42 7.90
N ALA A 596 -16.10 -19.74 6.90
CA ALA A 596 -16.21 -18.29 6.74
C ALA A 596 -17.66 -17.88 6.41
N SER A 597 -18.31 -18.60 5.48
CA SER A 597 -19.73 -18.40 5.15
C SER A 597 -20.62 -18.55 6.39
N LYS A 598 -20.38 -19.59 7.21
CA LYS A 598 -21.13 -19.81 8.47
C LYS A 598 -20.93 -18.72 9.51
N ALA A 599 -19.77 -18.05 9.50
CA ALA A 599 -19.46 -16.94 10.39
C ALA A 599 -19.96 -15.58 9.85
N GLY A 600 -20.56 -15.55 8.66
CA GLY A 600 -20.97 -14.31 7.97
C GLY A 600 -22.00 -13.49 8.76
N ALA A 601 -22.89 -14.14 9.51
CA ALA A 601 -23.90 -13.44 10.31
C ALA A 601 -23.24 -12.59 11.41
N GLU A 602 -22.24 -13.15 12.11
CA GLU A 602 -21.51 -12.49 13.19
C GLU A 602 -20.49 -11.46 12.66
N PHE A 603 -20.05 -11.58 11.41
CA PHE A 603 -19.21 -10.60 10.73
C PHE A 603 -19.95 -9.29 10.38
N THR A 604 -21.29 -9.28 10.37
CA THR A 604 -22.11 -8.13 9.92
C THR A 604 -21.72 -6.81 10.58
N ILE A 605 -21.45 -6.80 11.89
CA ILE A 605 -21.09 -5.56 12.60
C ILE A 605 -19.76 -4.99 12.12
N VAL A 606 -18.76 -5.85 11.92
CA VAL A 606 -17.44 -5.44 11.44
C VAL A 606 -17.55 -4.96 10.00
N LYS A 607 -18.24 -5.73 9.15
CA LYS A 607 -18.54 -5.39 7.76
C LYS A 607 -19.23 -4.03 7.65
N ASP A 608 -20.26 -3.76 8.45
CA ASP A 608 -20.98 -2.49 8.41
C ASP A 608 -20.11 -1.30 8.86
N ARG A 609 -19.18 -1.52 9.79
CA ARG A 609 -18.18 -0.51 10.20
C ARG A 609 -17.18 -0.23 9.08
N VAL A 610 -16.62 -1.27 8.46
CA VAL A 610 -15.73 -1.16 7.29
C VAL A 610 -16.46 -0.45 6.15
N ALA A 611 -17.70 -0.84 5.86
CA ALA A 611 -18.46 -0.26 4.77
C ALA A 611 -18.86 1.20 5.02
N SER A 612 -19.10 1.55 6.27
CA SER A 612 -19.34 2.93 6.67
C SER A 612 -18.06 3.77 6.63
N LEU A 613 -16.89 3.18 6.94
CA LEU A 613 -15.58 3.81 6.77
C LEU A 613 -15.36 4.15 5.31
N TYR A 614 -15.50 3.17 4.40
CA TYR A 614 -15.29 3.37 2.97
C TYR A 614 -16.24 4.41 2.39
N ASN A 615 -17.53 4.36 2.75
CA ASN A 615 -18.48 5.39 2.36
C ASN A 615 -18.04 6.80 2.81
N ASN A 616 -17.46 6.95 4.00
CA ASN A 616 -16.96 8.23 4.47
C ASN A 616 -15.69 8.69 3.77
N ILE A 617 -14.67 7.83 3.67
CA ILE A 617 -13.37 8.20 3.08
C ILE A 617 -13.45 8.39 1.56
N THR A 618 -14.41 7.72 0.90
CA THR A 618 -14.70 7.90 -0.53
C THR A 618 -15.73 9.01 -0.81
N LYS A 619 -16.17 9.75 0.22
CA LYS A 619 -17.16 10.84 0.12
C LYS A 619 -18.49 10.40 -0.54
N GLY A 620 -18.91 9.17 -0.29
CA GLY A 620 -20.18 8.63 -0.79
C GLY A 620 -20.15 8.09 -2.21
N VAL A 621 -18.97 8.04 -2.85
CA VAL A 621 -18.80 7.34 -4.13
C VAL A 621 -19.10 5.86 -3.96
N VAL A 622 -18.62 5.25 -2.88
CA VAL A 622 -18.92 3.88 -2.50
C VAL A 622 -20.02 3.88 -1.46
N LYS A 623 -21.17 3.27 -1.77
CA LYS A 623 -22.30 3.23 -0.83
C LYS A 623 -22.22 2.00 0.06
N THR A 624 -22.53 2.18 1.34
CA THR A 624 -22.55 1.11 2.34
C THR A 624 -23.38 -0.13 1.92
N PRO A 625 -24.61 -0.02 1.39
CA PRO A 625 -25.40 -1.20 1.03
C PRO A 625 -24.81 -2.03 -0.12
N GLU A 626 -24.22 -1.37 -1.12
CA GLU A 626 -23.59 -2.05 -2.27
C GLU A 626 -22.37 -2.84 -1.81
N LEU A 627 -21.54 -2.21 -0.98
CA LEU A 627 -20.35 -2.82 -0.42
C LEU A 627 -20.65 -3.98 0.55
N SER A 628 -21.61 -3.80 1.47
CA SER A 628 -22.04 -4.89 2.36
C SER A 628 -22.55 -6.08 1.55
N MET A 629 -23.28 -5.84 0.45
CA MET A 629 -23.73 -6.90 -0.46
C MET A 629 -22.55 -7.62 -1.13
N TYR A 630 -21.52 -6.91 -1.59
CA TYR A 630 -20.35 -7.53 -2.21
C TYR A 630 -19.57 -8.41 -1.24
N LEU A 631 -19.37 -7.94 -0.01
CA LEU A 631 -18.70 -8.70 1.05
C LEU A 631 -19.50 -9.96 1.45
N ASP A 632 -20.83 -9.86 1.51
CA ASP A 632 -21.70 -11.03 1.76
C ASP A 632 -21.57 -12.06 0.64
N LYS A 633 -21.66 -11.60 -0.61
CA LYS A 633 -21.56 -12.48 -1.78
C LYS A 633 -20.19 -13.15 -1.89
N ALA A 634 -19.13 -12.45 -1.50
CA ALA A 634 -17.77 -12.98 -1.41
C ALA A 634 -17.71 -14.21 -0.50
N LEU A 635 -18.25 -14.09 0.71
CA LEU A 635 -18.25 -15.13 1.74
C LEU A 635 -19.22 -16.27 1.45
N ASP A 636 -20.41 -15.97 0.91
CA ASP A 636 -21.47 -16.96 0.71
C ASP A 636 -21.17 -17.96 -0.40
N HIS A 637 -20.72 -17.46 -1.56
CA HIS A 637 -20.64 -18.27 -2.78
C HIS A 637 -19.42 -17.95 -3.64
N VAL A 638 -19.08 -16.67 -3.85
CA VAL A 638 -18.16 -16.29 -4.92
C VAL A 638 -16.77 -16.87 -4.72
N ILE A 639 -16.13 -16.73 -3.56
CA ILE A 639 -14.77 -17.27 -3.35
C ILE A 639 -14.75 -18.79 -3.53
N GLY A 640 -15.72 -19.49 -2.95
CA GLY A 640 -15.83 -20.95 -3.04
C GLY A 640 -16.09 -21.44 -4.46
N ASP A 641 -17.03 -20.79 -5.18
CA ASP A 641 -17.40 -21.16 -6.54
C ASP A 641 -16.28 -20.84 -7.54
N PHE A 642 -15.59 -19.72 -7.39
CA PHE A 642 -14.43 -19.38 -8.22
C PHE A 642 -13.30 -20.37 -8.05
N TYR A 643 -12.92 -20.67 -6.80
CA TYR A 643 -11.86 -21.65 -6.59
C TYR A 643 -12.26 -23.04 -7.05
N LYS A 644 -13.50 -23.47 -6.82
CA LYS A 644 -13.98 -24.76 -7.32
C LYS A 644 -13.93 -24.82 -8.84
N ALA A 645 -14.32 -23.76 -9.53
CA ALA A 645 -14.26 -23.70 -10.99
C ALA A 645 -12.82 -23.76 -11.52
N LEU A 646 -11.88 -23.13 -10.81
CA LEU A 646 -10.45 -23.19 -11.11
C LEU A 646 -9.85 -24.58 -10.85
N ASN A 647 -10.14 -25.16 -9.70
CA ASN A 647 -9.62 -26.46 -9.31
C ASN A 647 -10.20 -27.60 -10.17
N SER A 648 -11.39 -27.39 -10.74
CA SER A 648 -12.03 -28.29 -11.70
C SER A 648 -11.74 -27.96 -13.16
N ALA A 649 -10.92 -26.93 -13.44
CA ALA A 649 -10.62 -26.48 -14.79
C ALA A 649 -9.91 -27.56 -15.63
N ARG A 650 -10.19 -27.58 -16.94
CA ARG A 650 -9.44 -28.37 -17.91
C ARG A 650 -8.34 -27.51 -18.52
N ILE A 651 -7.09 -27.85 -18.23
CA ILE A 651 -5.92 -27.07 -18.62
C ILE A 651 -5.38 -27.62 -19.95
N ARG A 652 -5.40 -26.80 -21.01
CA ARG A 652 -4.87 -27.15 -22.34
C ARG A 652 -3.87 -26.10 -22.78
N GLY A 653 -2.58 -26.42 -22.72
CA GLY A 653 -1.52 -25.43 -22.97
C GLY A 653 -1.61 -24.31 -21.93
N THR A 654 -1.86 -23.07 -22.38
CA THR A 654 -2.02 -21.89 -21.52
C THR A 654 -3.49 -21.55 -21.22
N ALA A 655 -4.45 -22.30 -21.76
CA ALA A 655 -5.87 -22.02 -21.58
C ALA A 655 -6.45 -22.81 -20.40
N LEU A 656 -7.08 -22.08 -19.47
CA LEU A 656 -7.92 -22.62 -18.40
C LEU A 656 -9.37 -22.65 -18.88
N ASN A 657 -9.91 -23.84 -19.14
CA ASN A 657 -11.32 -24.01 -19.48
C ASN A 657 -12.12 -24.31 -18.22
N MET A 658 -12.96 -23.37 -17.81
CA MET A 658 -13.67 -23.39 -16.53
C MET A 658 -15.17 -23.39 -16.74
N SER A 659 -15.87 -23.95 -15.76
CA SER A 659 -17.32 -23.82 -15.63
C SER A 659 -17.64 -23.23 -14.26
N ILE A 660 -18.03 -21.95 -14.25
CA ILE A 660 -18.22 -21.18 -13.02
C ILE A 660 -19.71 -21.14 -12.70
N ALA A 661 -20.08 -21.61 -11.51
CA ALA A 661 -21.44 -21.42 -11.00
C ALA A 661 -21.58 -19.96 -10.54
N ILE A 662 -22.44 -19.20 -11.19
CA ILE A 662 -22.81 -17.85 -10.76
C ILE A 662 -24.30 -17.89 -10.47
N ALA A 663 -24.67 -17.78 -9.19
CA ALA A 663 -26.04 -17.96 -8.72
C ALA A 663 -27.04 -17.07 -9.49
N GLU A 664 -26.64 -15.84 -9.81
CA GLU A 664 -27.43 -14.83 -10.50
C GLU A 664 -27.66 -15.14 -12.00
N VAL A 665 -26.84 -15.99 -12.62
CA VAL A 665 -26.96 -16.36 -14.05
C VAL A 665 -27.90 -17.56 -14.25
N GLY A 666 -28.16 -18.34 -13.20
CA GLY A 666 -29.04 -19.52 -13.23
C GLY A 666 -28.50 -20.73 -14.00
N LYS A 667 -27.39 -20.59 -14.74
CA LYS A 667 -26.63 -21.68 -15.40
C LYS A 667 -25.13 -21.45 -15.24
N PRO A 668 -24.30 -22.51 -15.17
CA PRO A 668 -22.84 -22.35 -15.14
C PRO A 668 -22.32 -21.63 -16.38
N LEU A 669 -21.46 -20.63 -16.15
CA LEU A 669 -20.76 -19.91 -17.20
C LEU A 669 -19.53 -20.72 -17.64
N ASN A 670 -19.52 -21.15 -18.89
CA ASN A 670 -18.34 -21.78 -19.48
C ASN A 670 -17.45 -20.71 -20.11
N ILE A 671 -16.20 -20.62 -19.64
CA ILE A 671 -15.23 -19.63 -20.09
C ILE A 671 -13.86 -20.26 -20.29
N SER A 672 -13.13 -19.77 -21.29
CA SER A 672 -11.73 -20.12 -21.52
C SER A 672 -10.89 -18.89 -21.27
N VAL A 673 -9.97 -18.96 -20.30
CA VAL A 673 -9.06 -17.86 -19.95
C VAL A 673 -7.64 -18.26 -20.29
N ASP A 674 -6.99 -17.50 -21.16
CA ASP A 674 -5.57 -17.68 -21.47
C ASP A 674 -4.72 -17.00 -20.40
N VAL A 675 -3.86 -17.78 -19.74
CA VAL A 675 -2.94 -17.29 -18.70
C VAL A 675 -1.56 -16.93 -19.26
N GLY A 676 -1.35 -17.13 -20.56
CA GLY A 676 -0.09 -16.82 -21.22
C GLY A 676 1.05 -17.77 -20.83
N LYS A 677 2.03 -17.86 -21.73
CA LYS A 677 3.16 -18.80 -21.58
C LYS A 677 4.09 -18.42 -20.42
N GLU A 678 4.41 -17.13 -20.29
CA GLU A 678 5.36 -16.64 -19.28
C GLU A 678 4.85 -16.84 -17.85
N ALA A 679 3.58 -16.52 -17.57
CA ALA A 679 3.00 -16.74 -16.24
C ALA A 679 2.97 -18.22 -15.87
N LEU A 680 2.60 -19.09 -16.82
CA LEU A 680 2.62 -20.54 -16.62
C LEU A 680 4.03 -21.07 -16.31
N ILE A 681 5.05 -20.58 -17.04
CA ILE A 681 6.45 -20.94 -16.78
C ILE A 681 6.88 -20.48 -15.40
N ASN A 682 6.55 -19.24 -15.00
CA ASN A 682 6.90 -18.74 -13.67
C ASN A 682 6.27 -19.59 -12.56
N LEU A 683 4.99 -19.94 -12.68
CA LEU A 683 4.32 -20.84 -11.73
C LEU A 683 4.97 -22.24 -11.70
N MET A 684 5.44 -22.75 -12.85
CA MET A 684 6.12 -24.06 -12.89
C MET A 684 7.46 -24.10 -12.15
N GLN A 685 8.08 -22.95 -11.94
CA GLN A 685 9.34 -22.82 -11.23
C GLN A 685 9.16 -22.53 -9.74
N LYS A 686 7.92 -22.31 -9.29
CA LYS A 686 7.60 -21.98 -7.91
C LYS A 686 7.74 -23.22 -7.02
N MET A 687 8.29 -23.01 -5.82
CA MET A 687 8.16 -23.98 -4.73
C MET A 687 7.01 -23.56 -3.79
N PRO A 688 6.26 -24.53 -3.23
CA PRO A 688 5.13 -24.22 -2.36
C PRO A 688 5.56 -23.51 -1.07
N VAL A 689 4.65 -22.71 -0.53
CA VAL A 689 4.78 -22.14 0.82
C VAL A 689 4.56 -23.23 1.87
N LYS A 690 4.98 -22.95 3.10
CA LYS A 690 4.76 -23.84 4.26
C LYS A 690 3.88 -23.16 5.29
N ILE A 691 2.94 -23.87 5.88
CA ILE A 691 2.07 -23.42 6.95
C ILE A 691 2.64 -23.89 8.26
N VAL A 692 3.08 -22.97 9.12
CA VAL A 692 3.64 -23.30 10.44
C VAL A 692 2.56 -23.63 11.44
N ALA A 693 1.49 -22.83 11.44
CA ALA A 693 0.37 -22.99 12.33
C ALA A 693 -0.93 -22.70 11.58
N LEU A 694 -1.98 -23.44 11.88
CA LEU A 694 -3.28 -23.34 11.22
C LEU A 694 -4.40 -23.47 12.25
N SER A 695 -5.47 -22.70 12.06
CA SER A 695 -6.68 -22.87 12.87
C SER A 695 -7.39 -24.17 12.52
N PRO A 696 -8.10 -24.82 13.46
CA PRO A 696 -8.86 -26.04 13.18
C PRO A 696 -9.84 -25.94 12.00
N LYS A 697 -10.33 -24.72 11.74
CA LYS A 697 -11.27 -24.42 10.65
C LYS A 697 -10.59 -23.86 9.39
N GLY A 698 -9.26 -23.82 9.34
CA GLY A 698 -8.50 -23.33 8.18
C GLY A 698 -8.61 -21.82 7.89
N LEU A 699 -9.28 -21.06 8.77
CA LEU A 699 -9.51 -19.61 8.58
C LEU A 699 -8.25 -18.77 8.74
N ALA A 700 -7.44 -19.10 9.76
CA ALA A 700 -6.26 -18.35 10.15
C ALA A 700 -5.03 -19.26 10.11
N GLY A 701 -3.90 -18.69 9.75
CA GLY A 701 -2.62 -19.39 9.69
C GLY A 701 -1.42 -18.47 9.69
N VAL A 702 -0.27 -19.09 9.96
CA VAL A 702 1.07 -18.52 9.84
C VAL A 702 1.78 -19.23 8.69
N ILE A 703 2.05 -18.50 7.62
CA ILE A 703 2.63 -19.04 6.39
C ILE A 703 4.07 -18.56 6.25
N THR A 704 4.94 -19.40 5.71
CA THR A 704 6.36 -19.14 5.51
C THR A 704 6.78 -19.48 4.10
N TYR A 705 7.72 -18.70 3.58
CA TYR A 705 8.30 -18.90 2.26
C TYR A 705 9.83 -18.83 2.37
N ASP A 706 10.52 -19.85 1.86
CA ASP A 706 11.99 -19.91 1.84
C ASP A 706 12.49 -20.01 0.40
N LYS A 707 12.98 -18.89 -0.14
CA LYS A 707 13.50 -18.81 -1.51
C LYS A 707 14.98 -19.17 -1.55
N PHE A 708 15.38 -20.29 -0.95
CA PHE A 708 16.79 -20.69 -0.84
C PHE A 708 17.46 -20.99 -2.20
N TRP A 709 16.68 -21.23 -3.25
CA TRP A 709 17.17 -21.69 -4.57
C TRP A 709 17.54 -20.56 -5.52
N ASP A 710 17.30 -19.30 -5.15
CA ASP A 710 17.65 -18.11 -5.93
C ASP A 710 18.84 -17.42 -5.25
N SER A 711 19.87 -17.02 -5.99
CA SER A 711 20.99 -16.29 -5.40
C SER A 711 20.57 -14.92 -4.85
N ASN A 712 19.46 -14.36 -5.34
CA ASN A 712 18.83 -13.13 -4.84
C ASN A 712 17.63 -13.45 -3.93
N GLY A 713 17.64 -14.63 -3.30
CA GLY A 713 16.56 -15.10 -2.44
C GLY A 713 16.51 -14.44 -1.07
N TYR A 714 15.46 -14.78 -0.33
CA TYR A 714 15.15 -14.29 1.01
C TYR A 714 14.16 -15.25 1.68
N ARG A 715 13.82 -14.97 2.95
CA ARG A 715 12.75 -15.65 3.68
C ARG A 715 11.63 -14.68 4.01
N ALA A 716 10.40 -15.18 3.98
CA ALA A 716 9.23 -14.39 4.32
C ALA A 716 8.27 -15.13 5.25
N VAL A 717 7.57 -14.38 6.11
CA VAL A 717 6.45 -14.86 6.93
C VAL A 717 5.21 -14.03 6.64
N TYR A 718 4.06 -14.69 6.54
CA TYR A 718 2.75 -14.05 6.50
C TYR A 718 1.90 -14.49 7.70
N PHE A 719 1.42 -13.50 8.45
CA PHE A 719 0.37 -13.70 9.44
C PHE A 719 -0.96 -13.26 8.85
N SER A 720 -1.90 -14.19 8.70
CA SER A 720 -3.27 -13.85 8.26
C SER A 720 -4.08 -13.11 9.32
N PHE A 721 -3.55 -12.85 10.51
CA PHE A 721 -4.17 -12.10 11.59
C PHE A 721 -3.20 -11.00 12.07
N GLU A 722 -3.71 -9.96 12.72
CA GLU A 722 -2.93 -8.80 13.17
C GLU A 722 -2.22 -9.16 14.49
N VAL A 723 -1.19 -10.00 14.35
CA VAL A 723 -0.40 -10.58 15.45
C VAL A 723 0.17 -9.52 16.38
N GLU A 724 0.48 -8.34 15.85
CA GLU A 724 1.00 -7.18 16.58
C GLU A 724 -0.04 -6.53 17.50
N ALA A 725 -1.33 -6.72 17.27
CA ALA A 725 -2.41 -6.23 18.14
C ALA A 725 -2.84 -7.26 19.20
N ALA A 726 -2.22 -8.45 19.21
CA ALA A 726 -2.52 -9.50 20.16
C ALA A 726 -1.63 -9.41 21.42
N GLU A 727 -2.16 -9.85 22.55
CA GLU A 727 -1.44 -9.86 23.83
C GLU A 727 -0.96 -11.26 24.21
N GLY A 728 0.18 -11.34 24.89
CA GLY A 728 0.64 -12.54 25.61
C GLY A 728 1.95 -13.15 25.12
N GLU A 729 2.53 -14.03 25.94
CA GLU A 729 3.86 -14.62 25.73
C GLU A 729 3.97 -15.39 24.40
N VAL A 730 2.90 -16.05 23.97
CA VAL A 730 2.89 -16.81 22.71
C VAL A 730 3.00 -15.89 21.50
N VAL A 731 2.43 -14.68 21.57
CA VAL A 731 2.50 -13.66 20.51
C VAL A 731 3.92 -13.09 20.44
N GLU A 732 4.51 -12.76 21.57
CA GLU A 732 5.92 -12.35 21.67
C GLU A 732 6.83 -13.42 21.04
N LYS A 733 6.62 -14.71 21.37
CA LYS A 733 7.36 -15.84 20.77
C LYS A 733 7.15 -15.96 19.26
N LEU A 734 5.93 -15.78 18.76
CA LEU A 734 5.64 -15.80 17.31
C LEU A 734 6.43 -14.73 16.56
N LEU A 735 6.41 -13.50 17.07
CA LEU A 735 7.13 -12.37 16.49
C LEU A 735 8.65 -12.60 16.50
N ILE A 736 9.20 -13.05 17.62
CA ILE A 736 10.64 -13.35 17.76
C ILE A 736 11.06 -14.50 16.83
N ASN A 737 10.34 -15.62 16.84
CA ASN A 737 10.65 -16.78 16.00
C ASN A 737 10.62 -16.39 14.51
N SER A 738 9.69 -15.53 14.12
CA SER A 738 9.60 -15.01 12.75
C SER A 738 10.84 -14.19 12.39
N VAL A 739 11.19 -13.17 13.19
CA VAL A 739 12.39 -12.33 12.98
C VAL A 739 13.66 -13.18 12.94
N GLU A 740 13.81 -14.11 13.89
CA GLU A 740 14.96 -15.00 13.99
C GLU A 740 15.10 -15.95 12.80
N TRP A 741 13.98 -16.40 12.24
CA TRP A 741 13.98 -17.33 11.12
C TRP A 741 14.25 -16.60 9.79
N VAL A 742 13.59 -15.47 9.54
CA VAL A 742 13.72 -14.75 8.26
C VAL A 742 15.11 -14.15 8.06
N ARG A 743 15.75 -13.68 9.14
CA ARG A 743 17.10 -13.07 9.07
C ARG A 743 18.23 -14.07 8.76
N LYS A 744 17.92 -15.38 8.70
CA LYS A 744 18.89 -16.48 8.52
C LYS A 744 18.78 -17.16 7.16
N TRP A 745 18.28 -16.45 6.14
CA TRP A 745 18.25 -16.97 4.78
C TRP A 745 19.66 -17.35 4.28
N ARG A 746 19.72 -18.39 3.45
CA ARG A 746 20.94 -18.81 2.77
C ARG A 746 20.62 -19.44 1.42
N TYR A 747 21.48 -19.20 0.44
CA TYR A 747 21.41 -19.88 -0.85
C TYR A 747 21.81 -21.37 -0.72
N LEU A 748 21.04 -22.26 -1.34
CA LEU A 748 21.30 -23.69 -1.44
C LEU A 748 21.14 -24.16 -2.89
N ASP A 749 22.25 -24.59 -3.51
CA ASP A 749 22.28 -25.08 -4.89
C ASP A 749 21.89 -26.57 -5.00
N ILE A 750 20.68 -26.89 -4.56
CA ILE A 750 20.14 -28.26 -4.49
C ILE A 750 18.99 -28.54 -5.45
N THR A 751 18.58 -27.53 -6.24
CA THR A 751 17.53 -27.66 -7.26
C THR A 751 18.06 -27.36 -8.67
N GLU A 752 17.42 -27.88 -9.71
CA GLU A 752 17.64 -27.50 -11.10
C GLU A 752 16.30 -27.33 -11.84
N LEU A 753 16.34 -26.75 -13.05
CA LEU A 753 15.17 -26.63 -13.93
C LEU A 753 15.13 -27.80 -14.92
N LEU A 754 14.23 -28.75 -14.70
CA LEU A 754 14.00 -29.85 -15.62
C LEU A 754 13.37 -29.33 -16.92
N GLY A 755 14.04 -29.59 -18.04
CA GLY A 755 13.66 -29.06 -19.36
C GLY A 755 13.68 -27.53 -19.45
N GLY A 756 14.32 -26.84 -18.50
CA GLY A 756 14.26 -25.38 -18.38
C GLY A 756 12.90 -24.83 -17.91
N LEU A 757 11.99 -25.69 -17.44
CA LEU A 757 10.59 -25.33 -17.16
C LEU A 757 10.19 -25.56 -15.70
N VAL A 758 10.48 -26.75 -15.15
CA VAL A 758 9.98 -27.16 -13.83
C VAL A 758 11.12 -27.25 -12.83
N ARG A 759 10.99 -26.56 -11.69
CA ARG A 759 12.01 -26.59 -10.63
C ARG A 759 11.86 -27.85 -9.78
N ILE A 760 12.91 -28.66 -9.73
CA ILE A 760 12.93 -29.90 -8.95
C ILE A 760 14.28 -30.11 -8.25
N PRO A 761 14.35 -30.94 -7.19
CA PRO A 761 15.61 -31.39 -6.61
C PRO A 761 16.54 -32.06 -7.65
N LYS A 762 17.85 -31.83 -7.55
CA LYS A 762 18.86 -32.34 -8.52
C LYS A 762 18.93 -33.86 -8.57
N ASP A 763 18.71 -34.52 -7.45
CA ASP A 763 18.59 -35.98 -7.33
C ASP A 763 17.35 -36.50 -8.06
N THR A 764 16.18 -35.87 -7.86
CA THR A 764 14.95 -36.19 -8.60
C THR A 764 15.13 -35.98 -10.10
N ALA A 765 15.78 -34.90 -10.52
CA ALA A 765 16.04 -34.62 -11.94
C ALA A 765 16.96 -35.68 -12.58
N SER A 766 18.01 -36.08 -11.88
CA SER A 766 18.94 -37.12 -12.34
C SER A 766 18.20 -38.45 -12.50
N ARG A 767 17.37 -38.81 -11.53
CA ARG A 767 16.56 -40.03 -11.57
C ARG A 767 15.53 -39.99 -12.70
N PHE A 768 14.87 -38.85 -12.93
CA PHE A 768 13.94 -38.68 -14.03
C PHE A 768 14.61 -38.91 -15.39
N LYS A 769 15.79 -38.31 -15.60
CA LYS A 769 16.59 -38.48 -16.83
C LYS A 769 16.95 -39.95 -17.07
N GLU A 770 17.30 -40.68 -16.02
CA GLU A 770 17.57 -42.13 -16.06
C GLU A 770 16.33 -42.95 -16.46
N VAL A 771 15.17 -42.68 -15.85
CA VAL A 771 13.91 -43.38 -16.15
C VAL A 771 13.47 -43.12 -17.60
N VAL A 772 13.61 -41.88 -18.10
CA VAL A 772 13.30 -41.52 -19.50
C VAL A 772 14.24 -42.23 -20.49
N ALA A 773 15.54 -42.31 -20.17
CA ALA A 773 16.51 -43.01 -21.02
C ALA A 773 16.17 -44.50 -21.17
N ASN A 774 15.69 -45.12 -20.09
CA ASN A 774 15.32 -46.55 -20.05
C ASN A 774 13.90 -46.83 -20.58
N ALA A 775 13.06 -45.82 -20.78
CA ALA A 775 11.71 -46.00 -21.32
C ALA A 775 11.75 -46.36 -22.84
N PRO A 776 10.99 -47.37 -23.30
CA PRO A 776 10.97 -47.78 -24.70
C PRO A 776 10.35 -46.74 -25.65
N GLY A 777 10.61 -46.90 -26.95
CA GLY A 777 10.01 -46.08 -28.00
C GLY A 777 10.72 -44.74 -28.27
N LYS A 778 10.19 -43.99 -29.24
CA LYS A 778 10.69 -42.67 -29.64
C LYS A 778 9.96 -41.57 -28.86
N GLU A 779 10.68 -40.56 -28.39
CA GLU A 779 10.08 -39.37 -27.78
C GLU A 779 9.14 -38.65 -28.75
N LEU A 780 7.92 -38.40 -28.29
CA LEU A 780 6.89 -37.64 -29.00
C LEU A 780 6.74 -36.22 -28.44
N LEU A 781 6.84 -36.09 -27.12
CA LEU A 781 6.62 -34.85 -26.40
C LEU A 781 7.43 -34.84 -25.11
N SER A 782 8.08 -33.72 -24.82
CA SER A 782 8.61 -33.40 -23.51
C SER A 782 8.24 -31.97 -23.16
N ASN A 783 7.46 -31.77 -22.10
CA ASN A 783 6.95 -30.45 -21.74
C ASN A 783 6.58 -30.33 -20.25
N GLY A 784 6.56 -29.11 -19.76
CA GLY A 784 5.98 -28.76 -18.47
C GLY A 784 4.45 -28.69 -18.53
N LEU A 785 3.81 -29.07 -17.43
CA LEU A 785 2.37 -29.07 -17.24
C LEU A 785 2.04 -28.42 -15.90
N MET A 786 0.90 -27.75 -15.84
CA MET A 786 0.30 -27.29 -14.59
C MET A 786 -0.91 -28.16 -14.28
N LEU A 787 -0.94 -28.77 -13.10
CA LEU A 787 -1.97 -29.69 -12.66
C LEU A 787 -2.84 -29.05 -11.58
N ASN A 788 -4.14 -29.35 -11.59
CA ASN A 788 -5.07 -29.05 -10.50
C ASN A 788 -5.63 -30.36 -9.91
N GLU A 789 -6.37 -30.26 -8.80
CA GLU A 789 -6.74 -31.43 -7.98
C GLU A 789 -8.03 -32.13 -8.45
N GLU A 790 -8.96 -31.42 -9.11
CA GLU A 790 -10.27 -31.96 -9.51
C GLU A 790 -10.43 -32.09 -11.03
N GLY A 791 -9.91 -31.13 -11.77
CA GLY A 791 -10.02 -31.01 -13.22
C GLY A 791 -9.03 -31.92 -13.94
N GLY A 792 -8.05 -31.33 -14.60
CA GLY A 792 -6.86 -32.00 -15.09
C GLY A 792 -6.16 -31.25 -16.21
N ALA A 793 -4.85 -31.45 -16.34
CA ALA A 793 -4.09 -31.05 -17.51
C ALA A 793 -4.28 -32.08 -18.62
N GLU A 794 -4.68 -31.62 -19.80
CA GLU A 794 -4.97 -32.49 -20.94
C GLU A 794 -3.87 -32.40 -22.00
N VAL A 795 -3.31 -33.55 -22.34
CA VAL A 795 -2.32 -33.72 -23.41
C VAL A 795 -2.96 -34.50 -24.54
N LYS A 796 -3.05 -33.87 -25.71
CA LYS A 796 -3.61 -34.47 -26.93
C LYS A 796 -2.48 -34.96 -27.84
N LEU A 797 -2.52 -36.24 -28.22
CA LEU A 797 -1.54 -36.87 -29.10
C LEU A 797 -2.26 -37.64 -30.22
N ASP A 798 -1.82 -37.49 -31.46
CA ASP A 798 -2.31 -38.29 -32.59
C ASP A 798 -1.43 -39.53 -32.75
N LEU A 799 -2.00 -40.72 -32.50
CA LEU A 799 -1.24 -41.97 -32.35
C LEU A 799 -1.77 -43.08 -33.27
N THR A 800 -0.87 -44.00 -33.62
CA THR A 800 -1.19 -45.28 -34.27
C THR A 800 -1.34 -46.37 -33.20
N PRO A 801 -1.80 -47.59 -33.53
CA PRO A 801 -1.74 -48.71 -32.60
C PRO A 801 -0.31 -48.99 -32.11
N GLY A 802 -0.14 -49.19 -30.82
CA GLY A 802 1.17 -49.31 -30.17
C GLY A 802 1.10 -49.07 -28.67
N ARG A 803 2.26 -48.87 -28.05
CA ARG A 803 2.39 -48.61 -26.62
C ARG A 803 3.02 -47.25 -26.37
N LEU A 804 2.34 -46.44 -25.55
CA LEU A 804 2.77 -45.13 -25.10
C LEU A 804 3.27 -45.22 -23.66
N TYR A 805 4.48 -44.71 -23.42
CA TYR A 805 5.12 -44.61 -22.12
C TYR A 805 5.20 -43.16 -21.69
N LEU A 806 4.54 -42.81 -20.59
CA LEU A 806 4.64 -41.51 -19.96
C LEU A 806 5.58 -41.61 -18.76
N VAL A 807 6.55 -40.71 -18.67
CA VAL A 807 7.37 -40.51 -17.48
C VAL A 807 7.08 -39.11 -16.96
N ILE A 808 6.61 -39.02 -15.73
CA ILE A 808 6.11 -37.79 -15.12
C ILE A 808 6.94 -37.50 -13.86
N ALA A 809 7.65 -36.37 -13.84
CA ALA A 809 8.20 -35.79 -12.62
C ALA A 809 7.15 -34.87 -11.98
N HIS A 810 6.90 -35.08 -10.70
CA HIS A 810 5.89 -34.35 -9.92
C HIS A 810 6.49 -33.96 -8.55
N PRO A 811 7.16 -32.79 -8.46
CA PRO A 811 7.91 -32.41 -7.26
C PRO A 811 7.03 -32.07 -6.05
N THR A 812 5.78 -31.65 -6.26
CA THR A 812 4.93 -31.13 -5.17
C THR A 812 3.87 -32.12 -4.70
N SER A 813 3.30 -32.92 -5.61
CA SER A 813 2.13 -33.76 -5.32
C SER A 813 2.16 -35.03 -6.14
N ASP A 814 1.58 -36.10 -5.60
CA ASP A 814 1.25 -37.29 -6.40
C ASP A 814 0.42 -36.95 -7.65
N VAL A 815 0.50 -37.80 -8.68
CA VAL A 815 -0.23 -37.60 -9.94
C VAL A 815 -1.11 -38.80 -10.26
N SER A 816 -2.36 -38.52 -10.60
CA SER A 816 -3.29 -39.46 -11.21
C SER A 816 -3.36 -39.25 -12.72
N VAL A 817 -3.45 -40.33 -13.48
CA VAL A 817 -3.46 -40.31 -14.96
C VAL A 817 -4.69 -41.06 -15.45
N GLY A 818 -5.39 -40.50 -16.43
CA GLY A 818 -6.54 -41.09 -17.09
C GLY A 818 -6.50 -40.88 -18.61
N VAL A 819 -7.19 -41.74 -19.36
CA VAL A 819 -7.50 -41.49 -20.79
C VAL A 819 -8.86 -40.81 -20.84
N ALA A 820 -8.88 -39.54 -21.21
CA ALA A 820 -10.11 -38.75 -21.30
C ALA A 820 -10.87 -39.03 -22.60
N GLU A 821 -10.15 -39.18 -23.72
CA GLU A 821 -10.72 -39.46 -25.05
C GLU A 821 -9.76 -40.33 -25.88
N GLY A 822 -10.31 -41.13 -26.81
CA GLY A 822 -9.54 -41.93 -27.78
C GLY A 822 -9.45 -43.43 -27.46
N PRO A 823 -9.00 -44.26 -28.43
CA PRO A 823 -8.96 -45.72 -28.31
C PRO A 823 -7.70 -46.18 -27.56
N ALA A 824 -7.58 -45.80 -26.29
CA ALA A 824 -6.43 -46.15 -25.46
C ALA A 824 -6.83 -46.58 -24.05
N LYS A 825 -6.04 -47.48 -23.44
CA LYS A 825 -6.25 -47.94 -22.06
C LYS A 825 -4.94 -47.95 -21.28
N ILE A 826 -5.00 -47.56 -20.01
CA ILE A 826 -3.85 -47.63 -19.11
C ILE A 826 -3.61 -49.11 -18.78
N VAL A 827 -2.39 -49.58 -19.05
CA VAL A 827 -1.95 -50.97 -18.78
C VAL A 827 -1.28 -51.06 -17.41
N ASN A 828 -0.45 -50.08 -17.08
CA ASN A 828 0.32 -50.09 -15.85
C ASN A 828 0.65 -48.66 -15.39
N ILE A 829 0.66 -48.44 -14.07
CA ILE A 829 1.15 -47.23 -13.41
C ILE A 829 2.17 -47.68 -12.36
N THR A 830 3.39 -47.18 -12.44
CA THR A 830 4.48 -47.55 -11.53
C THR A 830 5.09 -46.28 -10.95
N LYS A 831 5.07 -46.15 -9.61
CA LYS A 831 5.84 -45.13 -8.91
C LYS A 831 7.29 -45.60 -8.83
N THR A 832 8.16 -44.98 -9.62
CA THR A 832 9.60 -45.29 -9.64
C THR A 832 10.36 -44.60 -8.51
N ASP A 833 9.79 -43.53 -7.96
CA ASP A 833 10.21 -42.80 -6.78
C ASP A 833 9.00 -41.98 -6.25
N ASN A 834 9.12 -41.36 -5.07
CA ASN A 834 8.09 -40.51 -4.46
C ASN A 834 7.68 -39.34 -5.37
N HIS A 835 8.55 -38.89 -6.27
CA HIS A 835 8.32 -37.75 -7.16
C HIS A 835 8.32 -38.12 -8.65
N ILE A 836 8.36 -39.42 -8.99
CA ILE A 836 8.41 -39.87 -10.39
C ILE A 836 7.46 -41.03 -10.62
N THR A 837 6.52 -40.84 -11.55
CA THR A 837 5.56 -41.86 -11.97
C THR A 837 5.78 -42.21 -13.44
N GLN A 838 5.83 -43.50 -13.73
CA GLN A 838 5.82 -44.04 -15.09
C GLN A 838 4.45 -44.67 -15.39
N VAL A 839 3.87 -44.39 -16.56
CA VAL A 839 2.60 -44.93 -17.01
C VAL A 839 2.77 -45.58 -18.38
N ALA A 840 2.28 -46.82 -18.54
CA ALA A 840 2.19 -47.49 -19.82
C ALA A 840 0.74 -47.51 -20.28
N ILE A 841 0.50 -47.05 -21.51
CA ILE A 841 -0.82 -46.93 -22.13
C ILE A 841 -0.80 -47.71 -23.45
N GLU A 842 -1.77 -48.60 -23.61
CA GLU A 842 -2.01 -49.34 -24.85
C GLU A 842 -2.90 -48.50 -25.76
N VAL A 843 -2.48 -48.27 -26.99
CA VAL A 843 -3.28 -47.61 -28.03
C VAL A 843 -3.78 -48.69 -28.98
N GLU A 844 -5.10 -48.87 -29.05
CA GLU A 844 -5.75 -49.98 -29.75
C GLU A 844 -6.12 -49.63 -31.20
N GLY A 845 -6.27 -48.34 -31.51
CA GLY A 845 -6.71 -47.85 -32.82
C GLY A 845 -6.00 -46.57 -33.24
N TYR A 846 -6.10 -46.24 -34.53
CA TYR A 846 -5.65 -44.94 -35.04
C TYR A 846 -6.55 -43.82 -34.53
N GLY A 847 -5.97 -42.74 -34.03
CA GLY A 847 -6.70 -41.52 -33.70
C GLY A 847 -6.04 -40.62 -32.66
N SER A 848 -6.75 -39.54 -32.35
CA SER A 848 -6.38 -38.63 -31.27
C SER A 848 -6.67 -39.27 -29.91
N VAL A 849 -5.65 -39.38 -29.07
CA VAL A 849 -5.75 -39.79 -27.67
C VAL A 849 -5.55 -38.56 -26.79
N VAL A 850 -6.48 -38.31 -25.87
CA VAL A 850 -6.39 -37.24 -24.88
C VAL A 850 -6.13 -37.86 -23.52
N ILE A 851 -4.99 -37.52 -22.93
CA ILE A 851 -4.54 -38.00 -21.63
C ILE A 851 -4.78 -36.87 -20.63
N SER A 852 -5.46 -37.17 -19.53
CA SER A 852 -5.71 -36.22 -18.44
C SER A 852 -4.84 -36.56 -17.24
N LEU A 853 -4.12 -35.57 -16.72
CA LEU A 853 -3.29 -35.67 -15.53
C LEU A 853 -3.87 -34.78 -14.44
N LYS A 854 -4.04 -35.30 -13.23
CA LYS A 854 -4.53 -34.54 -12.07
C LYS A 854 -3.58 -34.69 -10.88
N ALA A 855 -3.44 -33.63 -10.11
CA ALA A 855 -2.61 -33.59 -8.91
C ALA A 855 -3.31 -34.20 -7.69
N GLY A 856 -2.51 -34.66 -6.74
CA GLY A 856 -2.90 -34.91 -5.35
C GLY A 856 -3.10 -33.60 -4.58
N SER A 857 -3.45 -33.71 -3.30
CA SER A 857 -3.99 -32.60 -2.52
C SER A 857 -2.94 -31.77 -1.75
N GLU A 858 -1.90 -31.27 -2.44
CA GLU A 858 -0.76 -30.59 -1.79
C GLU A 858 -0.64 -29.08 -2.12
N ALA A 859 -1.17 -28.63 -3.26
CA ALA A 859 -1.25 -27.21 -3.63
C ALA A 859 -2.45 -26.96 -4.57
N SER A 860 -2.87 -25.70 -4.73
CA SER A 860 -3.93 -25.32 -5.68
C SER A 860 -3.52 -25.59 -7.14
N LEU A 861 -2.28 -25.25 -7.48
CA LEU A 861 -1.66 -25.51 -8.77
C LEU A 861 -0.32 -26.23 -8.55
N ASN A 862 -0.14 -27.35 -9.24
CA ASN A 862 1.01 -28.24 -9.05
C ASN A 862 1.81 -28.37 -10.34
N PRO A 863 3.10 -28.02 -10.35
CA PRO A 863 3.92 -28.19 -11.52
C PRO A 863 4.28 -29.65 -11.75
N ALA A 864 4.31 -30.07 -13.01
CA ALA A 864 4.78 -31.39 -13.41
C ALA A 864 5.56 -31.31 -14.72
N TYR A 865 6.51 -32.22 -14.91
CA TYR A 865 7.22 -32.36 -16.18
C TYR A 865 6.93 -33.73 -16.78
N LEU A 866 6.40 -33.75 -18.00
CA LEU A 866 6.02 -34.97 -18.70
C LEU A 866 6.97 -35.22 -19.87
N THR A 867 7.42 -36.46 -20.02
CA THR A 867 7.99 -36.98 -21.26
C THR A 867 7.19 -38.19 -21.74
N ALA A 868 6.75 -38.16 -22.99
CA ALA A 868 5.96 -39.20 -23.63
C ALA A 868 6.80 -39.86 -24.74
N LYS A 869 6.98 -41.19 -24.67
CA LYS A 869 7.65 -42.00 -25.68
C LYS A 869 6.71 -43.06 -26.24
N PHE A 870 6.77 -43.32 -27.54
CA PHE A 870 5.84 -44.22 -28.21
C PHE A 870 6.56 -45.29 -29.02
N GLU A 871 6.07 -46.52 -28.88
CA GLU A 871 6.51 -47.71 -29.60
C GLU A 871 5.32 -48.23 -30.43
N SER A 872 5.33 -47.97 -31.74
CA SER A 872 4.31 -48.49 -32.65
C SER A 872 4.40 -50.01 -32.74
N TYR A 873 3.27 -50.70 -32.75
CA TYR A 873 3.31 -52.13 -33.08
C TYR A 873 3.73 -52.33 -34.52
N PRO A 874 4.51 -53.39 -34.81
CA PRO A 874 4.81 -53.75 -36.18
C PRO A 874 3.48 -54.00 -36.89
N THR A 875 3.17 -53.17 -37.87
CA THR A 875 2.05 -53.42 -38.77
C THR A 875 2.23 -54.83 -39.33
N LEU A 876 1.30 -55.74 -39.02
CA LEU A 876 1.21 -57.02 -39.74
C LEU A 876 1.06 -56.66 -41.21
N THR A 877 2.16 -56.75 -41.93
CA THR A 877 2.14 -56.63 -43.37
C THR A 877 1.53 -57.94 -43.83
N GLU A 878 0.22 -57.97 -44.06
CA GLU A 878 -0.36 -59.01 -44.90
C GLU A 878 0.35 -58.88 -46.25
N THR A 879 1.27 -59.79 -46.51
CA THR A 879 1.88 -60.00 -47.82
C THR A 879 0.78 -60.45 -48.76
N THR A 880 -0.04 -59.50 -49.25
CA THR A 880 -0.81 -59.70 -50.46
C THR A 880 0.18 -59.59 -51.60
N THR A 881 0.46 -60.72 -52.23
CA THR A 881 1.21 -60.81 -53.48
C THR A 881 0.44 -60.03 -54.55
N ALA A 882 0.70 -58.73 -54.65
CA ALA A 882 0.16 -57.90 -55.71
C ALA A 882 1.00 -58.11 -56.97
N THR A 883 0.46 -58.86 -57.93
CA THR A 883 0.99 -58.93 -59.29
C THR A 883 1.01 -57.52 -59.87
N THR A 884 2.20 -56.97 -60.06
CA THR A 884 2.40 -55.63 -60.58
C THR A 884 2.16 -55.63 -62.09
N VAL A 885 1.08 -55.01 -62.56
CA VAL A 885 0.93 -54.62 -63.97
C VAL A 885 1.25 -53.13 -64.05
N THR A 886 2.42 -52.81 -64.59
CA THR A 886 2.85 -51.43 -64.82
C THR A 886 2.13 -50.87 -66.04
N THR A 887 1.24 -49.90 -65.85
CA THR A 887 0.74 -49.07 -66.96
C THR A 887 1.30 -47.66 -66.80
N THR A 888 2.11 -47.23 -67.75
CA THR A 888 2.70 -45.89 -67.81
C THR A 888 1.65 -44.91 -68.32
N VAL A 889 1.27 -43.92 -67.51
CA VAL A 889 0.48 -42.77 -67.99
C VAL A 889 1.34 -41.53 -67.88
N THR A 890 1.69 -40.95 -69.04
CA THR A 890 2.40 -39.68 -69.15
C THR A 890 1.40 -38.54 -68.96
N VAL A 891 1.51 -37.79 -67.87
CA VAL A 891 0.77 -36.53 -67.71
C VAL A 891 1.75 -35.38 -67.94
N THR A 892 1.54 -34.64 -69.03
CA THR A 892 2.30 -33.42 -69.33
C THR A 892 1.62 -32.26 -68.62
N LYS A 893 2.28 -31.64 -67.65
CA LYS A 893 1.80 -30.41 -67.01
C LYS A 893 2.72 -29.25 -67.43
N THR A 894 2.15 -28.28 -68.13
CA THR A 894 2.83 -27.04 -68.52
C THR A 894 2.67 -26.04 -67.39
N THR A 895 3.76 -25.63 -66.76
CA THR A 895 3.74 -24.61 -65.71
C THR A 895 4.28 -23.30 -66.29
N THR A 896 3.47 -22.25 -66.29
CA THR A 896 3.88 -20.91 -66.72
C THR A 896 4.56 -20.21 -65.55
N VAL A 897 5.82 -19.82 -65.71
CA VAL A 897 6.54 -18.98 -64.73
C VAL A 897 6.67 -17.58 -65.31
N THR A 898 6.08 -16.59 -64.64
CA THR A 898 6.21 -15.17 -64.99
C THR A 898 7.44 -14.61 -64.27
N ILE A 899 8.40 -14.09 -65.03
CA ILE A 899 9.57 -13.38 -64.49
C ILE A 899 9.39 -11.89 -64.83
N THR A 900 9.31 -11.05 -63.81
CA THR A 900 9.21 -9.58 -63.96
C THR A 900 10.59 -8.97 -63.73
N GLU A 901 11.17 -8.36 -64.75
CA GLU A 901 12.45 -7.66 -64.65
C GLU A 901 12.19 -6.15 -64.49
N VAL A 902 12.64 -5.55 -63.38
CA VAL A 902 12.50 -4.11 -63.10
C VAL A 902 13.85 -3.45 -63.32
N LYS A 903 13.94 -2.51 -64.27
CA LYS A 903 15.16 -1.74 -64.53
C LYS A 903 14.98 -0.28 -64.12
N THR A 904 15.68 0.13 -63.08
CA THR A 904 15.67 1.52 -62.57
C THR A 904 16.93 2.25 -63.04
N THR A 905 16.79 3.44 -63.62
CA THR A 905 17.93 4.34 -63.96
C THR A 905 17.76 5.69 -63.27
N ALA A 906 18.88 6.30 -62.88
CA ALA A 906 18.92 7.42 -61.93
C ALA A 906 18.89 8.82 -62.59
N ALA A 907 18.04 9.69 -62.01
CA ALA A 907 17.96 11.17 -62.06
C ALA A 907 17.53 11.90 -63.35
N PRO A 908 16.90 13.10 -63.26
CA PRO A 908 15.84 13.53 -62.34
C PRO A 908 14.48 13.68 -63.05
N ALA A 909 13.40 13.43 -62.31
CA ALA A 909 11.99 13.62 -62.65
C ALA A 909 11.42 12.77 -63.82
N THR A 910 10.58 11.80 -63.41
CA THR A 910 9.62 10.94 -64.15
C THR A 910 10.08 9.49 -64.36
N THR A 911 9.51 8.57 -63.58
CA THR A 911 9.72 7.10 -63.71
C THR A 911 8.69 6.51 -64.67
N VAL A 912 9.15 5.84 -65.73
CA VAL A 912 8.30 5.03 -66.63
C VAL A 912 8.65 3.55 -66.42
N THR A 913 7.64 2.73 -66.13
CA THR A 913 7.79 1.27 -65.98
C THR A 913 7.42 0.59 -67.29
N GLU A 914 8.36 -0.11 -67.92
CA GLU A 914 8.08 -1.04 -69.03
C GLU A 914 8.11 -2.49 -68.54
N THR A 915 7.02 -3.22 -68.77
CA THR A 915 6.89 -4.64 -68.43
C THR A 915 7.10 -5.47 -69.70
N LYS A 916 8.09 -6.36 -69.71
CA LYS A 916 8.30 -7.34 -70.79
C LYS A 916 8.12 -8.77 -70.27
N THR A 917 7.09 -9.44 -70.75
CA THR A 917 6.77 -10.84 -70.42
C THR A 917 7.53 -11.79 -71.35
N THR A 918 8.29 -12.74 -70.79
CA THR A 918 8.89 -13.83 -71.58
C THR A 918 8.43 -15.18 -71.02
N THR A 919 7.81 -15.99 -71.87
CA THR A 919 7.28 -17.33 -71.54
C THR A 919 8.29 -18.40 -71.93
N VAL A 920 8.73 -19.23 -70.99
CA VAL A 920 9.54 -20.43 -71.28
C VAL A 920 8.79 -21.66 -70.78
N PRO A 921 8.49 -22.64 -71.64
CA PRO A 921 7.84 -23.88 -71.23
C PRO A 921 8.86 -24.84 -70.59
N THR A 922 8.53 -25.35 -69.41
CA THR A 922 9.32 -26.40 -68.75
C THR A 922 8.48 -27.67 -68.61
N THR A 923 8.97 -28.78 -69.16
CA THR A 923 8.33 -30.10 -69.07
C THR A 923 8.82 -30.83 -67.83
N ILE A 924 7.92 -31.18 -66.91
CA ILE A 924 8.25 -32.01 -65.74
C ILE A 924 7.55 -33.36 -65.90
N THR A 925 8.33 -34.43 -65.99
CA THR A 925 7.82 -35.81 -66.01
C THR A 925 7.75 -36.32 -64.58
N THR A 926 6.54 -36.53 -64.06
CA THR A 926 6.35 -37.16 -62.74
C THR A 926 5.82 -38.58 -62.93
N VAL A 927 6.61 -39.58 -62.52
CA VAL A 927 6.17 -40.98 -62.51
C VAL A 927 5.49 -41.24 -61.17
N ARG A 928 4.22 -41.63 -61.19
CA ARG A 928 3.47 -42.01 -59.98
C ARG A 928 3.01 -43.47 -60.09
N PRO A 929 3.49 -44.40 -59.24
CA PRO A 929 2.85 -45.69 -59.11
C PRO A 929 1.50 -45.50 -58.41
N THR A 930 0.43 -46.02 -59.01
CA THR A 930 -0.90 -46.06 -58.39
C THR A 930 -1.21 -47.51 -58.05
N THR A 931 -1.31 -47.82 -56.76
CA THR A 931 -1.72 -49.13 -56.27
C THR A 931 -3.25 -49.16 -56.22
N VAL A 932 -3.89 -49.95 -57.09
CA VAL A 932 -5.33 -50.18 -57.06
C VAL A 932 -5.58 -51.43 -56.23
N VAL A 933 -6.23 -51.28 -55.08
CA VAL A 933 -6.79 -52.40 -54.31
C VAL A 933 -8.27 -52.49 -54.67
N THR A 934 -8.66 -53.56 -55.38
CA THR A 934 -10.06 -53.87 -55.67
C THR A 934 -10.65 -54.72 -54.55
N THR A 935 -11.63 -54.17 -53.85
CA THR A 935 -12.59 -54.95 -53.05
C THR A 935 -13.98 -54.65 -53.61
N GLU A 936 -14.62 -55.65 -54.21
CA GLU A 936 -16.04 -55.59 -54.58
C GLU A 936 -16.88 -55.71 -53.30
N VAL A 937 -17.70 -54.69 -52.96
CA VAL A 937 -19.11 -54.84 -52.53
C VAL A 937 -19.88 -53.53 -52.80
N LYS A 938 -21.12 -53.71 -53.25
CA LYS A 938 -22.18 -52.78 -53.65
C LYS A 938 -22.46 -51.55 -52.76
N THR A 939 -22.55 -50.41 -53.45
CA THR A 939 -23.50 -49.26 -53.36
C THR A 939 -23.86 -48.61 -52.01
N LEU A 940 -23.50 -47.31 -51.91
CA LEU A 940 -24.33 -46.11 -51.68
C LEU A 940 -23.57 -45.16 -50.76
N THR A 941 -22.98 -44.08 -51.29
CA THR A 941 -22.76 -42.87 -50.48
C THR A 941 -22.60 -41.60 -51.31
N THR A 942 -23.33 -40.61 -50.81
CA THR A 942 -23.37 -39.18 -51.10
C THR A 942 -22.00 -38.51 -51.03
N THR A 943 -21.76 -37.55 -51.92
CA THR A 943 -20.52 -36.76 -51.99
C THR A 943 -20.60 -35.56 -51.04
N THR A 944 -19.70 -35.49 -50.06
CA THR A 944 -19.37 -34.23 -49.35
C THR A 944 -17.87 -33.97 -49.51
N ALA A 945 -17.53 -32.83 -50.10
CA ALA A 945 -16.15 -32.42 -50.30
C ALA A 945 -15.57 -31.83 -49.01
N ILE A 946 -14.35 -32.25 -48.63
CA ILE A 946 -13.50 -31.54 -47.68
C ILE A 946 -12.20 -31.17 -48.43
N PRO A 947 -11.78 -29.89 -48.45
CA PRO A 947 -10.51 -29.50 -49.02
C PRO A 947 -9.35 -29.96 -48.12
N ILE A 948 -8.37 -30.65 -48.71
CA ILE A 948 -7.10 -30.98 -48.05
C ILE A 948 -6.07 -29.96 -48.54
N THR A 949 -5.61 -29.10 -47.64
CA THR A 949 -4.45 -28.23 -47.87
C THR A 949 -3.18 -29.07 -47.68
N ILE A 950 -2.38 -29.26 -48.73
CA ILE A 950 -1.07 -29.91 -48.65
C ILE A 950 -0.02 -28.82 -48.52
N VAL A 951 0.66 -28.76 -47.37
CA VAL A 951 1.87 -27.96 -47.20
C VAL A 951 3.06 -28.83 -47.65
N GLN A 952 3.73 -28.43 -48.73
CA GLN A 952 5.01 -29.02 -49.13
C GLN A 952 6.15 -28.08 -48.71
N THR A 953 7.03 -28.58 -47.85
CA THR A 953 8.32 -27.95 -47.57
C THR A 953 9.33 -28.48 -48.58
N GLN A 954 9.89 -27.61 -49.42
CA GLN A 954 11.05 -27.94 -50.25
C GLN A 954 12.31 -27.40 -49.59
N THR A 955 13.29 -28.26 -49.39
CA THR A 955 14.65 -27.89 -48.98
C THR A 955 15.50 -27.72 -50.23
N LEU A 956 15.97 -26.50 -50.48
CA LEU A 956 16.94 -26.20 -51.54
C LEU A 956 18.34 -26.15 -50.93
N THR A 957 19.18 -27.12 -51.30
CA THR A 957 20.60 -27.11 -50.96
C THR A 957 21.37 -26.43 -52.09
N GLN A 958 21.91 -25.24 -51.85
CA GLN A 958 22.79 -24.54 -52.78
C GLN A 958 24.22 -24.58 -52.23
N THR A 959 25.12 -25.26 -52.93
CA THR A 959 26.55 -25.29 -52.61
C THR A 959 27.22 -24.10 -53.28
N THR A 960 27.72 -23.15 -52.49
CA THR A 960 28.64 -22.11 -52.98
C THR A 960 29.88 -22.10 -52.10
N THR A 961 31.03 -22.16 -52.75
CA THR A 961 32.36 -22.24 -52.13
C THR A 961 32.73 -20.92 -51.45
N THR A 962 33.43 -21.03 -50.32
CA THR A 962 34.20 -20.01 -49.55
C THR A 962 33.49 -19.20 -48.43
N GLN A 963 33.78 -19.64 -47.20
CA GLN A 963 34.09 -18.94 -45.93
C GLN A 963 33.10 -17.96 -45.27
N THR A 964 32.53 -18.48 -44.17
CA THR A 964 32.26 -17.87 -42.85
C THR A 964 31.22 -16.74 -42.74
N THR A 965 30.07 -17.10 -42.15
CA THR A 965 29.09 -16.18 -41.54
C THR A 965 29.36 -16.10 -40.03
N ILE A 966 29.60 -14.89 -39.51
CA ILE A 966 29.42 -14.54 -38.09
C ILE A 966 28.39 -13.39 -38.02
N THR A 967 27.21 -13.78 -37.52
CA THR A 967 26.32 -13.12 -36.54
C THR A 967 25.57 -11.80 -36.82
N ILE A 968 24.34 -11.84 -36.26
CA ILE A 968 23.49 -10.79 -35.66
C ILE A 968 22.41 -10.20 -36.59
N THR A 969 21.15 -10.59 -36.33
CA THR A 969 20.00 -9.73 -36.58
C THR A 969 19.32 -9.40 -35.25
N THR A 970 19.61 -8.21 -34.76
CA THR A 970 18.83 -7.47 -33.76
C THR A 970 17.47 -7.12 -34.37
N PRO A 971 16.33 -7.30 -33.67
CA PRO A 971 15.07 -6.73 -34.14
C PRO A 971 15.16 -5.19 -34.09
N LYS A 972 15.17 -4.57 -35.26
CA LYS A 972 14.95 -3.12 -35.42
C LYS A 972 13.45 -2.89 -35.56
N THR A 973 12.84 -2.41 -34.49
CA THR A 973 11.49 -1.85 -34.51
C THR A 973 11.57 -0.45 -35.14
N GLU A 974 11.00 -0.26 -36.33
CA GLU A 974 10.73 1.09 -36.83
C GLU A 974 9.37 1.54 -36.30
N THR A 975 9.44 2.48 -35.36
CA THR A 975 8.30 3.24 -34.84
C THR A 975 7.79 4.18 -35.93
N THR A 976 6.58 3.94 -36.43
CA THR A 976 5.81 4.96 -37.15
C THR A 976 5.29 5.97 -36.14
N THR A 977 5.86 7.17 -36.13
CA THR A 977 5.28 8.33 -35.46
C THR A 977 4.05 8.78 -36.25
N ALA A 978 2.87 8.37 -35.80
CA ALA A 978 1.63 9.06 -36.15
C ALA A 978 1.49 10.27 -35.22
N THR A 979 1.68 11.47 -35.75
CA THR A 979 1.30 12.71 -35.05
C THR A 979 -0.24 12.80 -35.08
N GLN A 980 -0.90 12.28 -34.04
CA GLN A 980 -2.26 12.71 -33.72
C GLN A 980 -2.17 13.93 -32.83
N THR A 981 -2.63 15.07 -33.35
CA THR A 981 -2.91 16.26 -32.55
C THR A 981 -4.18 15.97 -31.74
N ILE A 982 -4.01 15.43 -30.54
CA ILE A 982 -5.09 15.41 -29.55
C ILE A 982 -5.16 16.84 -29.02
N THR A 983 -6.20 17.57 -29.43
CA THR A 983 -6.54 18.83 -28.79
C THR A 983 -7.18 18.47 -27.46
N ASP A 984 -6.50 18.76 -26.36
CA ASP A 984 -7.02 18.58 -25.01
C ASP A 984 -8.14 19.62 -24.76
N TRP A 985 -9.38 19.17 -24.65
CA TRP A 985 -10.54 20.04 -24.39
C TRP A 985 -10.83 20.23 -22.90
N THR A 986 -9.99 19.70 -22.00
CA THR A 986 -10.28 19.73 -20.56
C THR A 986 -10.06 21.11 -19.92
N THR A 987 -9.19 21.96 -20.47
CA THR A 987 -8.98 23.33 -19.96
C THR A 987 -9.99 24.34 -20.52
N THR A 988 -10.43 24.16 -21.77
CA THR A 988 -11.40 25.07 -22.43
C THR A 988 -12.83 24.85 -21.90
N GLY A 989 -13.20 23.62 -21.53
CA GLY A 989 -14.51 23.32 -20.94
C GLY A 989 -14.70 23.92 -19.56
N ILE A 990 -13.67 23.91 -18.71
CA ILE A 990 -13.74 24.46 -17.34
C ILE A 990 -13.77 25.98 -17.38
N VAL A 991 -12.98 26.63 -18.24
CA VAL A 991 -13.01 28.09 -18.42
C VAL A 991 -14.34 28.55 -19.03
N ALA A 992 -14.94 27.79 -19.94
CA ALA A 992 -16.26 28.10 -20.51
C ALA A 992 -17.39 28.01 -19.47
N VAL A 993 -17.35 27.02 -18.57
CA VAL A 993 -18.34 26.88 -17.49
C VAL A 993 -18.17 27.98 -16.45
N VAL A 994 -16.94 28.35 -16.09
CA VAL A 994 -16.68 29.46 -15.15
C VAL A 994 -17.12 30.80 -15.74
N LEU A 995 -16.83 31.06 -17.02
CA LEU A 995 -17.28 32.28 -17.71
C LEU A 995 -18.81 32.32 -17.90
N LEU A 996 -19.46 31.17 -18.09
CA LEU A 996 -20.93 31.06 -18.16
C LEU A 996 -21.57 31.38 -16.80
N VAL A 997 -21.01 30.88 -15.71
CA VAL A 997 -21.49 31.15 -14.33
C VAL A 997 -21.28 32.62 -13.96
N ILE A 998 -20.13 33.20 -14.32
CA ILE A 998 -19.86 34.64 -14.12
C ILE A 998 -20.79 35.50 -14.99
N GLY A 999 -21.06 35.10 -16.24
CA GLY A 999 -22.00 35.77 -17.14
C GLY A 999 -23.45 35.72 -16.66
N ILE A 1000 -23.91 34.59 -16.11
CA ILE A 1000 -25.24 34.43 -15.51
C ILE A 1000 -25.35 35.28 -14.23
N ALA A 1001 -24.30 35.32 -13.40
CA ALA A 1001 -24.27 36.16 -12.20
C ALA A 1001 -24.31 37.66 -12.56
N LEU A 1002 -23.51 38.11 -13.52
CA LEU A 1002 -23.52 39.49 -14.01
C LEU A 1002 -24.86 39.86 -14.67
N GLY A 1003 -25.44 38.96 -15.49
CA GLY A 1003 -26.76 39.15 -16.08
C GLY A 1003 -27.89 39.26 -15.04
N TYR A 1004 -27.79 38.49 -13.94
CA TYR A 1004 -28.72 38.57 -12.82
C TYR A 1004 -28.61 39.90 -12.04
N PHE A 1005 -27.40 40.47 -11.93
CA PHE A 1005 -27.18 41.77 -11.29
C PHE A 1005 -27.55 42.97 -12.18
N ILE A 1006 -27.36 42.87 -13.50
CA ILE A 1006 -27.72 43.93 -14.46
C ILE A 1006 -29.25 44.02 -14.65
N LYS A 1007 -29.98 42.89 -14.60
CA LYS A 1007 -31.45 42.88 -14.76
C LYS A 1007 -32.22 43.32 -13.51
N ARG A 1008 -31.52 43.60 -12.40
CA ARG A 1008 -32.11 43.96 -11.09
C ARG A 1008 -31.72 45.36 -10.60
N LYS A 1009 -31.14 46.18 -11.47
CA LYS A 1009 -31.04 47.64 -11.31
C LYS A 1009 -32.26 48.31 -11.91
#